data_AF-A0A970L001-F1
#
_entry.id   AF-A0A970L001-F1
#
_cell.length_a   1.000
_cell.length_b   1.000
_cell.length_c   1.000
_cell.angle_alpha   90.00
_cell.angle_beta   90.00
_cell.angle_gamma   90.00
#
_symmetry.space_group_name_H-M   'P 1'
#
loop_
_entity.id
_entity.type
_entity.pdbx_description
1 polymer ?
#
loop_
_entity_poly.entity_id
_entity_poly.type
_entity_poly.pdbx_seq_one_letter_code
_entity_poly.pdbx_strand_id
1 'polypeptide(L)'
;MRPVCILLALTMLISASAIAVGEPVATTVAPGTDFAAPSSSLQLQPPKAGTGFAYDLQTVGSITITQAGSRLQQSVSLLAGLEIRWGDQTAEGVYPAQLSLVAPYLILGDKEVLFEQPGPLPASFDTHGHILWARTPPRLRELGLNLTHLLLGIRIPSSFDQLLPGTTWTTQATLSDPDSDETGFDIRSTYTFVNLEERRGRVYALVRGSLLLIPKSPSTGHNYVGRLEAYLDPVTGRVIESATSLDVQTKLRLPWAGADPTEEITVRMELDSYLFDLGPASMAPAGVAEPTPVEPTDDEPARPTVISVSQPISDLIDPITTSDPETTEPIPIVIEITEPKYPTEPVRPLRRGPDYIDPAGRFSITLPLDWDSANVELTVDTTSFAGPVAPQRISVYVDRAQAGSLSSFARSVLDAYTSSSEQARIVSDLQPATLSDAPAFLAHYTYPHPVSGDSVEELVFFGRYEDHNYILQYADTPERLRAQKEELIRYFSTAFRLGPTPSGSVPVSFLRSAGMRLHVDQERLYSVEVPKLWPVFYRSEDGSAITFAELGKNGYLTIYVQRGMERRTPDSVLRSWRGQWVRQERGFREIVSMEPATLAGYNASTMSYEWLNTDGRIWRRRVIVTIRQGVLYAIVIDYVASEAAERTPVFAHILSSFRLLRSVTPVVPTQPTQTEQPASPSDVPEEETDEDITEMRTEQPEQEVEEVEE
;
A
#
# COMPACT_ATOMS: atom_id res chain seq x y z
N MET A 1 1.30 -1.31 19.93
CA MET A 1 2.21 -1.27 18.76
C MET A 1 3.10 -2.51 18.82
N ARG A 2 2.67 -3.63 18.20
CA ARG A 2 3.51 -4.82 17.89
C ARG A 2 4.17 -4.61 16.50
N PRO A 3 4.70 -5.60 15.74
CA PRO A 3 5.88 -5.49 14.86
C PRO A 3 5.62 -4.72 13.54
N VAL A 4 5.12 -3.50 13.67
CA VAL A 4 4.65 -2.62 12.60
C VAL A 4 5.83 -2.10 11.79
N CYS A 5 7.04 -1.98 12.37
CA CYS A 5 8.22 -1.49 11.65
C CYS A 5 8.79 -2.51 10.64
N ILE A 6 8.79 -3.81 10.95
CA ILE A 6 9.20 -4.86 9.99
C ILE A 6 8.09 -5.07 8.96
N LEU A 7 6.82 -5.03 9.38
CA LEU A 7 5.71 -5.10 8.44
C LEU A 7 5.71 -3.91 7.47
N LEU A 8 6.00 -2.68 7.92
CA LEU A 8 6.14 -1.46 7.09
C LEU A 8 7.38 -1.51 6.19
N ALA A 9 8.52 -2.01 6.67
CA ALA A 9 9.70 -2.19 5.84
C ALA A 9 9.47 -3.26 4.75
N LEU A 10 8.82 -4.38 5.08
CA LEU A 10 8.43 -5.40 4.09
C LEU A 10 7.30 -4.90 3.18
N THR A 11 6.29 -4.17 3.66
CA THR A 11 5.23 -3.61 2.79
C THR A 11 5.77 -2.55 1.84
N MET A 12 6.69 -1.68 2.29
CA MET A 12 7.36 -0.74 1.38
C MET A 12 8.25 -1.45 0.34
N LEU A 13 8.83 -2.61 0.65
CA LEU A 13 9.54 -3.45 -0.33
C LEU A 13 8.59 -4.22 -1.28
N ILE A 14 7.42 -4.65 -0.80
CA ILE A 14 6.39 -5.36 -1.57
C ILE A 14 5.64 -4.41 -2.52
N SER A 15 5.41 -3.15 -2.13
CA SER A 15 4.79 -2.15 -3.01
C SER A 15 5.66 -1.78 -4.21
N ALA A 16 6.97 -2.04 -4.16
CA ALA A 16 7.93 -1.68 -5.20
C ALA A 16 8.27 -2.80 -6.20
N SER A 17 7.94 -4.09 -5.96
CA SER A 17 8.53 -5.16 -6.78
C SER A 17 7.62 -6.38 -7.04
N ALA A 18 6.80 -6.27 -8.09
CA ALA A 18 6.59 -7.42 -8.98
C ALA A 18 7.77 -7.39 -9.94
N ILE A 19 8.58 -8.44 -10.11
CA ILE A 19 9.60 -8.61 -11.16
C ILE A 19 9.29 -9.91 -11.90
N ALA A 20 9.53 -9.93 -13.21
CA ALA A 20 9.35 -11.11 -14.01
C ALA A 20 10.63 -11.93 -14.19
N VAL A 21 10.45 -13.04 -14.90
CA VAL A 21 11.27 -14.24 -14.86
C VAL A 21 11.77 -14.51 -16.27
N GLY A 22 13.06 -14.81 -16.39
CA GLY A 22 13.62 -15.49 -17.55
C GLY A 22 15.00 -16.07 -17.25
N GLU A 23 15.08 -17.39 -17.04
CA GLU A 23 16.32 -18.18 -17.14
C GLU A 23 16.23 -19.18 -18.32
N PRO A 24 17.38 -19.68 -18.84
CA PRO A 24 17.53 -20.12 -20.22
C PRO A 24 17.32 -21.64 -20.40
N VAL A 25 16.64 -22.04 -21.48
CA VAL A 25 16.73 -23.41 -22.00
C VAL A 25 16.87 -23.37 -23.53
N ALA A 26 17.98 -23.91 -24.00
CA ALA A 26 18.28 -24.10 -25.41
C ALA A 26 17.25 -25.04 -26.06
N THR A 27 16.49 -24.52 -27.03
CA THR A 27 15.74 -25.33 -27.98
C THR A 27 16.04 -24.81 -29.38
N THR A 28 16.71 -25.61 -30.18
CA THR A 28 17.05 -25.34 -31.57
C THR A 28 15.78 -25.40 -32.43
N VAL A 29 15.23 -24.24 -32.81
CA VAL A 29 14.22 -24.11 -33.87
C VAL A 29 14.50 -22.82 -34.67
N ALA A 30 14.30 -22.89 -35.99
CA ALA A 30 14.77 -22.04 -37.08
C ALA A 30 14.41 -20.52 -37.01
N PRO A 31 15.10 -19.66 -37.80
CA PRO A 31 15.15 -18.21 -37.57
C PRO A 31 13.93 -17.48 -38.17
N GLY A 32 13.36 -16.56 -37.40
CA GLY A 32 12.32 -15.65 -37.89
C GLY A 32 11.95 -14.59 -36.85
N THR A 33 12.30 -13.33 -37.17
CA THR A 33 11.98 -12.05 -36.51
C THR A 33 12.78 -11.68 -35.25
N ASP A 34 13.67 -10.69 -35.44
CA ASP A 34 14.51 -10.05 -34.44
C ASP A 34 13.69 -9.32 -33.35
N PHE A 35 13.75 -9.81 -32.12
CA PHE A 35 13.51 -8.98 -30.93
C PHE A 35 14.87 -8.48 -30.44
N ALA A 36 15.13 -7.18 -30.63
CA ALA A 36 16.29 -6.52 -30.06
C ALA A 36 16.29 -6.67 -28.52
N ALA A 37 17.43 -6.99 -27.93
CA ALA A 37 17.62 -6.98 -26.48
C ALA A 37 17.17 -5.62 -25.91
N PRO A 38 16.55 -5.56 -24.71
CA PRO A 38 16.14 -4.28 -24.13
C PRO A 38 17.37 -3.40 -23.98
N SER A 39 17.37 -2.26 -24.68
CA SER A 39 18.41 -1.25 -24.53
C SER A 39 18.50 -0.87 -23.06
N SER A 40 19.71 -0.87 -22.48
CA SER A 40 20.00 -0.54 -21.08
C SER A 40 19.76 0.94 -20.73
N SER A 41 18.89 1.61 -21.49
CA SER A 41 18.70 3.05 -21.51
C SER A 41 17.22 3.37 -21.67
N LEU A 42 16.76 4.41 -20.98
CA LEU A 42 15.40 4.94 -21.06
C LEU A 42 15.33 5.97 -22.19
N GLN A 43 14.43 5.80 -23.14
CA GLN A 43 14.08 6.83 -24.13
C GLN A 43 12.94 7.70 -23.61
N LEU A 44 13.09 9.02 -23.65
CA LEU A 44 12.02 9.96 -23.29
C LEU A 44 11.54 10.67 -24.55
N GLN A 45 10.38 10.26 -25.06
CA GLN A 45 9.81 10.84 -26.28
C GLN A 45 8.78 11.94 -25.96
N PRO A 46 8.73 13.04 -26.73
CA PRO A 46 7.69 14.05 -26.60
C PRO A 46 6.29 13.47 -26.92
N PRO A 47 5.21 14.09 -26.44
CA PRO A 47 3.87 13.62 -26.74
C PRO A 47 3.59 13.78 -28.25
N LYS A 48 2.94 12.78 -28.85
CA LYS A 48 2.52 12.85 -30.25
C LYS A 48 1.09 13.40 -30.32
N ALA A 49 0.86 14.36 -31.20
CA ALA A 49 -0.47 14.90 -31.42
C ALA A 49 -1.48 13.80 -31.78
N GLY A 50 -2.72 13.95 -31.29
CA GLY A 50 -3.78 12.96 -31.49
C GLY A 50 -3.64 11.69 -30.65
N THR A 51 -2.60 11.56 -29.82
CA THR A 51 -2.52 10.46 -28.85
C THR A 51 -3.34 10.78 -27.61
N GLY A 52 -3.99 9.74 -27.06
CA GLY A 52 -4.76 9.82 -25.83
C GLY A 52 -4.28 8.78 -24.83
N PHE A 53 -4.30 9.14 -23.55
CA PHE A 53 -3.94 8.26 -22.44
C PHE A 53 -5.02 8.32 -21.37
N ALA A 54 -5.32 7.22 -20.71
CA ALA A 54 -6.20 7.21 -19.56
C ALA A 54 -5.43 6.76 -18.33
N TYR A 55 -5.69 7.38 -17.20
CA TYR A 55 -5.10 7.04 -15.91
C TYR A 55 -6.21 6.81 -14.88
N ASP A 56 -6.05 5.89 -13.95
CA ASP A 56 -6.79 5.99 -12.69
C ASP A 56 -6.03 6.96 -11.79
N LEU A 57 -6.70 8.04 -11.43
CA LEU A 57 -6.24 9.08 -10.53
C LEU A 57 -6.80 8.79 -9.15
N GLN A 58 -5.93 8.46 -8.21
CA GLN A 58 -6.28 8.33 -6.81
C GLN A 58 -5.48 9.35 -6.01
N THR A 59 -6.17 10.31 -5.41
CA THR A 59 -5.55 11.27 -4.48
C THR A 59 -6.13 11.04 -3.10
N VAL A 60 -5.29 10.88 -2.10
CA VAL A 60 -5.68 10.87 -0.69
C VAL A 60 -4.93 11.96 0.06
N GLY A 61 -5.56 12.52 1.08
CA GLY A 61 -4.97 13.64 1.77
C GLY A 61 -5.72 14.06 3.01
N SER A 62 -5.25 15.15 3.62
CA SER A 62 -6.00 15.82 4.67
C SER A 62 -5.94 17.33 4.49
N ILE A 63 -7.08 17.97 4.76
CA ILE A 63 -7.30 19.41 4.74
C ILE A 63 -7.41 19.84 6.20
N THR A 64 -6.49 20.68 6.65
CA THR A 64 -6.55 21.33 7.97
C THR A 64 -7.01 22.76 7.78
N ILE A 65 -8.19 23.11 8.30
CA ILE A 65 -8.75 24.47 8.30
C ILE A 65 -8.50 25.08 9.68
N THR A 66 -7.85 26.24 9.73
CA THR A 66 -7.65 27.00 10.98
C THR A 66 -8.50 28.26 10.96
N GLN A 67 -9.46 28.36 11.89
CA GLN A 67 -10.39 29.50 12.00
C GLN A 67 -10.49 29.97 13.46
N ALA A 68 -10.18 31.24 13.73
CA ALA A 68 -10.37 31.90 15.03
C ALA A 68 -9.87 31.09 16.26
N GLY A 69 -8.73 30.40 16.14
CA GLY A 69 -8.16 29.56 17.21
C GLY A 69 -8.68 28.12 17.28
N SER A 70 -9.63 27.75 16.41
CA SER A 70 -10.07 26.37 16.21
C SER A 70 -9.38 25.74 15.00
N ARG A 71 -9.00 24.46 15.12
CA ARG A 71 -8.38 23.67 14.06
C ARG A 71 -9.30 22.50 13.71
N LEU A 72 -9.78 22.46 12.48
CA LEU A 72 -10.58 21.36 11.94
C LEU A 72 -9.74 20.61 10.91
N GLN A 73 -9.56 19.30 11.10
CA GLN A 73 -8.89 18.45 10.11
C GLN A 73 -9.92 17.51 9.49
N GLN A 74 -9.91 17.42 8.16
CA GLN A 74 -10.76 16.51 7.38
C GLN A 74 -9.89 15.70 6.44
N SER A 75 -10.16 14.40 6.29
CA SER A 75 -9.60 13.61 5.20
C SER A 75 -10.20 14.09 3.87
N VAL A 76 -9.42 13.97 2.79
CA VAL A 76 -9.92 14.20 1.43
C VAL A 76 -9.46 13.06 0.54
N SER A 77 -10.37 12.50 -0.25
CA SER A 77 -10.03 11.45 -1.22
C SER A 77 -10.71 11.74 -2.55
N LEU A 78 -9.94 11.84 -3.63
CA LEU A 78 -10.42 11.95 -5.00
C LEU A 78 -10.08 10.67 -5.76
N LEU A 79 -11.08 10.02 -6.34
CA LEU A 79 -10.90 8.91 -7.28
C LEU A 79 -11.52 9.30 -8.62
N ALA A 80 -10.77 9.24 -9.70
CA ALA A 80 -11.31 9.55 -11.03
C ALA A 80 -10.54 8.78 -12.11
N GLY A 81 -11.22 8.39 -13.19
CA GLY A 81 -10.50 8.15 -14.44
C GLY A 81 -10.06 9.50 -15.01
N LEU A 82 -8.84 9.62 -15.50
CA LEU A 82 -8.30 10.82 -16.15
C LEU A 82 -7.91 10.48 -17.57
N GLU A 83 -8.63 11.00 -18.55
CA GLU A 83 -8.23 10.92 -19.96
C GLU A 83 -7.49 12.20 -20.35
N ILE A 84 -6.32 12.06 -20.99
CA ILE A 84 -5.52 13.15 -21.55
C ILE A 84 -5.48 12.96 -23.06
N ARG A 85 -5.79 14.01 -23.83
CA ARG A 85 -5.65 14.03 -25.28
C ARG A 85 -4.76 15.17 -25.71
N TRP A 86 -3.72 14.87 -26.47
CA TRP A 86 -2.72 15.84 -26.92
C TRP A 86 -3.14 16.49 -28.24
N GLY A 87 -3.06 17.82 -28.30
CA GLY A 87 -3.17 18.58 -29.54
C GLY A 87 -1.83 18.71 -30.26
N ASP A 88 -1.85 19.38 -31.41
CA ASP A 88 -0.65 19.72 -32.16
C ASP A 88 0.22 20.72 -31.39
N GLN A 89 1.54 20.57 -31.53
CA GLN A 89 2.49 21.53 -30.96
C GLN A 89 2.24 22.92 -31.54
N THR A 90 2.17 23.94 -30.68
CA THR A 90 2.06 25.32 -31.13
C THR A 90 3.38 25.84 -31.67
N ALA A 91 3.34 26.94 -32.42
CA ALA A 91 4.54 27.64 -32.90
C ALA A 91 5.47 28.12 -31.76
N GLU A 92 4.94 28.22 -30.54
CA GLU A 92 5.66 28.62 -29.32
C GLU A 92 6.29 27.41 -28.59
N GLY A 93 6.21 26.20 -29.17
CA GLY A 93 6.79 24.98 -28.62
C GLY A 93 5.94 24.31 -27.54
N VAL A 94 4.70 24.75 -27.33
CA VAL A 94 3.83 24.23 -26.27
C VAL A 94 2.94 23.12 -26.80
N TYR A 95 2.68 22.09 -25.98
CA TYR A 95 1.74 21.01 -26.26
C TYR A 95 0.40 21.27 -25.52
N PRO A 96 -0.66 21.73 -26.22
CA PRO A 96 -1.97 21.81 -25.64
C PRO A 96 -2.53 20.41 -25.39
N ALA A 97 -3.30 20.25 -24.32
CA ALA A 97 -3.96 19.01 -23.97
C ALA A 97 -5.41 19.25 -23.52
N GLN A 98 -6.26 18.24 -23.72
CA GLN A 98 -7.59 18.18 -23.14
C GLN A 98 -7.64 17.06 -22.10
N LEU A 99 -8.07 17.40 -20.89
CA LEU A 99 -8.23 16.49 -19.77
C LEU A 99 -9.71 16.19 -19.57
N SER A 100 -10.08 14.93 -19.34
CA SER A 100 -11.45 14.56 -18.97
C SER A 100 -11.42 13.71 -17.72
N LEU A 101 -12.11 14.17 -16.66
CA LEU A 101 -12.30 13.39 -15.45
C LEU A 101 -13.55 12.50 -15.63
N VAL A 102 -13.33 11.20 -15.76
CA VAL A 102 -14.35 10.18 -15.96
C VAL A 102 -14.78 9.63 -14.60
N ALA A 103 -16.07 9.75 -14.31
CA ALA A 103 -16.68 9.32 -13.05
C ALA A 103 -15.91 9.79 -11.79
N PRO A 104 -15.57 11.09 -11.66
CA PRO A 104 -14.87 11.61 -10.49
C PRO A 104 -15.72 11.40 -9.23
N TYR A 105 -15.06 10.93 -8.18
CA TYR A 105 -15.63 10.61 -6.89
C TYR A 105 -14.80 11.30 -5.81
N LEU A 106 -15.43 12.20 -5.05
CA LEU A 106 -14.75 13.01 -4.05
C LEU A 106 -15.36 12.78 -2.67
N ILE A 107 -14.52 12.43 -1.71
CA ILE A 107 -14.86 12.21 -0.31
C ILE A 107 -14.18 13.29 0.52
N LEU A 108 -14.93 13.95 1.41
CA LEU A 108 -14.41 14.91 2.38
C LEU A 108 -14.87 14.51 3.78
N GLY A 109 -13.93 14.10 4.63
CA GLY A 109 -14.23 13.39 5.88
C GLY A 109 -14.99 12.09 5.58
N ASP A 110 -16.21 11.99 6.11
CA ASP A 110 -17.12 10.86 5.87
C ASP A 110 -18.22 11.17 4.84
N LYS A 111 -18.14 12.33 4.16
CA LYS A 111 -19.20 12.81 3.26
C LYS A 111 -18.76 12.71 1.82
N GLU A 112 -19.60 12.07 1.01
CA GLU A 112 -19.50 12.13 -0.44
C GLU A 112 -19.93 13.53 -0.92
N VAL A 113 -19.05 14.17 -1.69
CA VAL A 113 -19.34 15.45 -2.34
C VAL A 113 -19.70 15.16 -3.78
N LEU A 114 -20.95 15.46 -4.15
CA LEU A 114 -21.43 15.31 -5.53
C LEU A 114 -20.54 16.10 -6.48
N PHE A 115 -19.86 15.37 -7.37
CA PHE A 115 -18.99 15.91 -8.39
C PHE A 115 -19.73 15.88 -9.73
N GLU A 116 -20.14 17.05 -10.24
CA GLU A 116 -20.67 17.12 -11.61
C GLU A 116 -19.54 16.73 -12.57
N GLN A 117 -19.80 15.83 -13.51
CA GLN A 117 -18.80 15.45 -14.52
C GLN A 117 -18.36 16.70 -15.27
N PRO A 118 -17.12 17.18 -15.07
CA PRO A 118 -16.66 18.35 -15.79
C PRO A 118 -16.54 17.94 -17.26
N GLY A 119 -16.99 18.82 -18.16
CA GLY A 119 -16.64 18.69 -19.57
C GLY A 119 -15.11 18.73 -19.77
N PRO A 120 -14.62 18.56 -21.00
CA PRO A 120 -13.18 18.60 -21.29
C PRO A 120 -12.51 19.86 -20.73
N LEU A 121 -11.47 19.67 -19.92
CA LEU A 121 -10.71 20.71 -19.24
C LEU A 121 -9.43 20.97 -20.03
N PRO A 122 -9.14 22.20 -20.44
CA PRO A 122 -7.90 22.50 -21.13
C PRO A 122 -6.70 22.40 -20.18
N ALA A 123 -5.56 21.97 -20.72
CA ALA A 123 -4.27 21.94 -20.07
C ALA A 123 -3.15 22.22 -21.09
N SER A 124 -1.95 22.48 -20.58
CA SER A 124 -0.81 22.85 -21.40
C SER A 124 0.48 22.29 -20.82
N PHE A 125 1.37 21.85 -21.71
CA PHE A 125 2.68 21.31 -21.35
C PHE A 125 3.79 21.93 -22.20
N ASP A 126 4.99 22.05 -21.66
CA ASP A 126 6.15 22.55 -22.41
C ASP A 126 6.81 21.47 -23.29
N THR A 127 7.85 21.87 -24.04
CA THR A 127 8.63 20.96 -24.90
C THR A 127 9.28 19.79 -24.16
N HIS A 128 9.58 19.98 -22.87
CA HIS A 128 10.25 18.99 -22.03
C HIS A 128 9.27 18.06 -21.33
N GLY A 129 7.96 18.33 -21.41
CA GLY A 129 6.91 17.54 -20.79
C GLY A 129 6.48 18.02 -19.40
N HIS A 130 6.87 19.22 -18.97
CA HIS A 130 6.30 19.85 -17.78
C HIS A 130 4.86 20.23 -18.02
N ILE A 131 4.00 19.97 -17.05
CA ILE A 131 2.70 20.64 -17.02
C ILE A 131 2.92 22.11 -16.70
N LEU A 132 2.39 23.00 -17.53
CA LEU A 132 2.43 24.45 -17.30
C LEU A 132 1.19 24.92 -16.55
N TRP A 133 0.03 24.36 -16.93
CA TRP A 133 -1.23 24.60 -16.25
C TRP A 133 -2.27 23.55 -16.65
N ALA A 134 -3.23 23.32 -15.77
CA ALA A 134 -4.46 22.58 -16.06
C ALA A 134 -5.66 23.29 -15.42
N ARG A 135 -6.75 23.40 -16.18
CA ARG A 135 -7.97 24.02 -15.67
C ARG A 135 -8.59 23.13 -14.60
N THR A 136 -8.73 23.69 -13.41
CA THR A 136 -9.26 22.98 -12.25
C THR A 136 -10.78 23.12 -12.18
N PRO A 137 -11.55 22.02 -12.03
CA PRO A 137 -12.99 22.07 -11.80
C PRO A 137 -13.36 22.96 -10.60
N PRO A 138 -14.47 23.73 -10.66
CA PRO A 138 -14.85 24.66 -9.59
C PRO A 138 -14.89 24.01 -8.21
N ARG A 139 -15.42 22.78 -8.10
CA ARG A 139 -15.50 22.04 -6.82
C ARG A 139 -14.15 21.66 -6.22
N LEU A 140 -13.15 21.30 -7.04
CA LEU A 140 -11.80 21.05 -6.54
C LEU A 140 -11.15 22.35 -6.08
N ARG A 141 -11.37 23.42 -6.84
CA ARG A 141 -10.86 24.76 -6.52
C ARG A 141 -11.42 25.31 -5.20
N GLU A 142 -12.72 25.13 -4.96
CA GLU A 142 -13.39 25.50 -3.71
C GLU A 142 -12.74 24.83 -2.48
N LEU A 143 -12.10 23.67 -2.67
CA LEU A 143 -11.40 22.92 -1.63
C LEU A 143 -9.89 23.17 -1.60
N GLY A 144 -9.38 24.06 -2.45
CA GLY A 144 -7.95 24.33 -2.55
C GLY A 144 -7.13 23.29 -3.32
N LEU A 145 -7.80 22.35 -4.00
CA LEU A 145 -7.14 21.32 -4.81
C LEU A 145 -6.94 21.86 -6.22
N ASN A 146 -5.69 22.00 -6.66
CA ASN A 146 -5.34 22.45 -8.01
C ASN A 146 -4.94 21.25 -8.88
N LEU A 147 -5.63 21.07 -10.00
CA LEU A 147 -5.39 19.96 -10.93
C LEU A 147 -3.96 20.02 -11.50
N THR A 148 -3.39 21.21 -11.69
CA THR A 148 -1.98 21.36 -12.10
C THR A 148 -1.03 20.66 -11.13
N HIS A 149 -1.28 20.77 -9.82
CA HIS A 149 -0.48 20.11 -8.79
C HIS A 149 -0.75 18.61 -8.72
N LEU A 150 -2.02 18.21 -8.86
CA LEU A 150 -2.44 16.81 -8.88
C LEU A 150 -1.98 16.04 -10.12
N LEU A 151 -1.41 16.71 -11.12
CA LEU A 151 -0.87 16.07 -12.31
C LEU A 151 0.67 16.11 -12.33
N LEU A 152 1.30 16.60 -11.27
CA LEU A 152 2.74 16.48 -11.11
C LEU A 152 3.11 14.99 -11.01
N GLY A 153 4.00 14.55 -11.89
CA GLY A 153 4.40 13.14 -11.99
C GLY A 153 3.63 12.32 -13.03
N ILE A 154 2.67 12.90 -13.75
CA ILE A 154 2.03 12.21 -14.88
C ILE A 154 2.95 12.12 -16.11
N ARG A 155 3.95 13.01 -16.16
CA ARG A 155 5.09 12.95 -17.07
C ARG A 155 6.36 13.28 -16.32
N ILE A 156 7.47 12.71 -16.79
CA ILE A 156 8.81 13.03 -16.31
C ILE A 156 9.47 14.00 -17.30
N PRO A 157 9.66 15.26 -16.90
CA PRO A 157 10.27 16.24 -17.79
C PRO A 157 11.76 15.99 -17.97
N SER A 158 12.24 16.08 -19.21
CA SER A 158 13.65 15.86 -19.55
C SER A 158 14.05 16.60 -20.82
N SER A 159 15.30 17.07 -20.87
CA SER A 159 15.97 17.58 -22.07
C SER A 159 16.85 16.53 -22.75
N PHE A 160 16.89 15.32 -22.21
CA PHE A 160 17.64 14.19 -22.74
C PHE A 160 16.72 13.22 -23.46
N ASP A 161 17.09 12.86 -24.68
CA ASP A 161 16.37 11.85 -25.47
C ASP A 161 16.61 10.43 -24.93
N GLN A 162 17.77 10.22 -24.30
CA GLN A 162 18.20 8.92 -23.77
C GLN A 162 18.90 9.09 -22.43
N LEU A 163 18.54 8.25 -21.45
CA LEU A 163 19.09 8.26 -20.11
C LEU A 163 19.66 6.88 -19.75
N LEU A 164 20.77 6.86 -19.00
CA LEU A 164 21.37 5.64 -18.46
C LEU A 164 21.07 5.48 -16.96
N PRO A 165 21.01 4.26 -16.41
CA PRO A 165 20.85 4.04 -14.98
C PRO A 165 21.87 4.83 -14.16
N GLY A 166 21.42 5.44 -13.07
CA GLY A 166 22.16 6.39 -12.24
C GLY A 166 22.14 7.85 -12.72
N THR A 167 21.63 8.15 -13.92
CA THR A 167 21.58 9.53 -14.42
C THR A 167 20.64 10.36 -13.57
N THR A 168 21.16 11.48 -13.06
CA THR A 168 20.39 12.46 -12.29
C THR A 168 20.34 13.78 -13.05
N TRP A 169 19.15 14.37 -13.16
CA TRP A 169 18.97 15.67 -13.80
C TRP A 169 18.02 16.55 -13.01
N THR A 170 18.11 17.86 -13.22
CA THR A 170 17.25 18.85 -12.59
C THR A 170 16.63 19.71 -13.67
N THR A 171 15.38 20.08 -13.47
CA THR A 171 14.64 20.93 -14.39
C THR A 171 13.77 21.92 -13.62
N GLN A 172 13.39 22.99 -14.30
CA GLN A 172 12.64 24.10 -13.74
C GLN A 172 11.56 24.55 -14.71
N ALA A 173 10.40 24.91 -14.18
CA ALA A 173 9.30 25.48 -14.95
C ALA A 173 8.50 26.46 -14.10
N THR A 174 7.71 27.31 -14.75
CA THR A 174 6.69 28.13 -14.08
C THR A 174 5.33 27.46 -14.30
N LEU A 175 4.68 27.10 -13.20
CA LEU A 175 3.29 26.68 -13.15
C LEU A 175 2.40 27.92 -13.01
N SER A 176 1.43 28.07 -13.91
CA SER A 176 0.45 29.15 -13.89
C SER A 176 -0.92 28.62 -13.51
N ASP A 177 -1.76 29.45 -12.90
CA ASP A 177 -3.19 29.16 -12.75
C ASP A 177 -3.95 29.96 -13.83
N PRO A 178 -4.61 29.30 -14.79
CA PRO A 178 -5.28 29.99 -15.89
C PRO A 178 -6.50 30.80 -15.42
N ASP A 179 -6.96 30.56 -14.19
CA ASP A 179 -8.10 31.25 -13.61
C ASP A 179 -7.70 32.24 -12.49
N SER A 180 -6.40 32.51 -12.31
CA SER A 180 -5.89 33.45 -11.29
C SER A 180 -4.54 34.08 -11.69
N ASP A 181 -4.53 35.40 -11.83
CA ASP A 181 -3.33 36.18 -12.21
C ASP A 181 -2.28 36.29 -11.07
N GLU A 182 -2.64 35.96 -9.82
CA GLU A 182 -1.80 36.18 -8.63
C GLU A 182 -1.18 34.90 -8.04
N THR A 183 -1.55 33.71 -8.52
CA THR A 183 -1.19 32.42 -7.92
C THR A 183 -0.38 31.53 -8.87
N GLY A 184 0.87 31.90 -9.12
CA GLY A 184 1.84 31.07 -9.85
C GLY A 184 2.87 30.45 -8.93
N PHE A 185 3.43 29.30 -9.33
CA PHE A 185 4.54 28.63 -8.65
C PHE A 185 5.69 28.41 -9.62
N ASP A 186 6.92 28.62 -9.17
CA ASP A 186 8.08 28.06 -9.84
C ASP A 186 8.32 26.65 -9.28
N ILE A 187 8.40 25.66 -10.16
CA ILE A 187 8.75 24.30 -9.80
C ILE A 187 10.23 24.07 -10.11
N ARG A 188 10.95 23.48 -9.15
CA ARG A 188 12.26 22.88 -9.34
C ARG A 188 12.16 21.40 -9.02
N SER A 189 12.47 20.56 -9.99
CA SER A 189 12.39 19.12 -9.85
C SER A 189 13.74 18.48 -10.10
N THR A 190 14.14 17.53 -9.25
CA THR A 190 15.33 16.70 -9.47
C THR A 190 14.89 15.26 -9.62
N TYR A 191 15.33 14.60 -10.69
CA TYR A 191 14.99 13.21 -11.01
C TYR A 191 16.26 12.38 -11.14
N THR A 192 16.16 11.10 -10.80
CA THR A 192 17.20 10.09 -10.96
C THR A 192 16.57 8.88 -11.63
N PHE A 193 17.08 8.50 -12.80
CA PHE A 193 16.79 7.20 -13.41
C PHE A 193 17.59 6.16 -12.64
N VAL A 194 16.91 5.34 -11.85
CA VAL A 194 17.55 4.40 -10.92
C VAL A 194 18.10 3.21 -11.69
N ASN A 195 17.21 2.46 -12.34
CA ASN A 195 17.51 1.24 -13.09
C ASN A 195 16.29 0.84 -13.93
N LEU A 196 16.49 -0.17 -14.78
CA LEU A 196 15.39 -0.93 -15.35
C LEU A 196 14.92 -1.97 -14.34
N GLU A 197 13.63 -1.99 -14.07
CA GLU A 197 12.96 -2.97 -13.22
C GLU A 197 11.90 -3.67 -14.04
N GLU A 198 11.92 -4.99 -14.05
CA GLU A 198 10.79 -5.72 -14.59
C GLU A 198 9.61 -5.58 -13.63
N ARG A 199 8.40 -5.25 -14.10
CA ARG A 199 7.17 -5.44 -13.32
C ARG A 199 6.05 -6.04 -14.14
N ARG A 200 5.31 -6.97 -13.52
CA ARG A 200 4.14 -7.65 -14.14
C ARG A 200 4.45 -8.23 -15.55
N GLY A 201 5.66 -8.74 -15.78
CA GLY A 201 6.04 -9.32 -17.09
C GLY A 201 6.47 -8.32 -18.16
N ARG A 202 6.76 -7.07 -17.80
CA ARG A 202 7.27 -6.02 -18.70
C ARG A 202 8.41 -5.28 -18.03
N VAL A 203 9.41 -4.87 -18.80
CA VAL A 203 10.52 -4.05 -18.28
C VAL A 203 10.07 -2.59 -18.25
N TYR A 204 10.22 -1.95 -17.09
CA TYR A 204 9.98 -0.53 -16.86
C TYR A 204 11.27 0.15 -16.42
N ALA A 205 11.37 1.45 -16.62
CA ALA A 205 12.40 2.29 -16.05
C ALA A 205 11.89 2.92 -14.74
N LEU A 206 12.57 2.68 -13.62
CA LEU A 206 12.27 3.32 -12.35
C LEU A 206 12.95 4.70 -12.29
N VAL A 207 12.14 5.75 -12.14
CA VAL A 207 12.60 7.11 -11.89
C VAL A 207 12.12 7.56 -10.52
N ARG A 208 13.05 8.07 -9.71
CA ARG A 208 12.73 8.73 -8.44
C ARG A 208 13.02 10.20 -8.54
N GLY A 209 12.27 11.03 -7.84
CA GLY A 209 12.52 12.47 -7.84
C GLY A 209 12.07 13.20 -6.59
N SER A 210 12.56 14.43 -6.48
CA SER A 210 12.10 15.42 -5.51
C SER A 210 11.56 16.62 -6.26
N LEU A 211 10.47 17.19 -5.72
CA LEU A 211 9.79 18.36 -6.27
C LEU A 211 9.89 19.48 -5.25
N LEU A 212 10.21 20.69 -5.69
CA LEU A 212 10.21 21.89 -4.88
C LEU A 212 9.34 22.94 -5.58
N LEU A 213 8.17 23.27 -5.03
CA LEU A 213 7.38 24.40 -5.52
C LEU A 213 7.72 25.65 -4.70
N ILE A 214 7.87 26.78 -5.38
CA ILE A 214 8.20 28.08 -4.82
C ILE A 214 7.12 29.06 -5.27
N PRO A 215 6.31 29.62 -4.36
CA PRO A 215 5.27 30.57 -4.75
C PRO A 215 5.89 31.86 -5.30
N LYS A 216 5.33 32.40 -6.39
CA LYS A 216 5.82 33.66 -6.99
C LYS A 216 5.50 34.89 -6.14
N SER A 217 4.46 34.83 -5.32
CA SER A 217 4.14 35.88 -4.36
C SER A 217 4.67 35.53 -2.96
N PRO A 218 5.53 36.38 -2.35
CA PRO A 218 6.21 36.07 -1.09
C PRO A 218 5.29 36.13 0.15
N SER A 219 4.03 36.56 0.02
CA SER A 219 3.08 36.66 1.13
C SER A 219 2.61 35.32 1.70
N THR A 220 2.95 34.20 1.06
CA THR A 220 2.52 32.85 1.48
C THR A 220 3.59 32.04 2.21
N GLY A 221 4.85 32.49 2.29
CA GLY A 221 5.85 32.00 3.27
C GLY A 221 6.24 30.51 3.25
N HIS A 222 5.82 29.69 2.28
CA HIS A 222 6.05 28.25 2.29
C HIS A 222 6.72 27.75 1.00
N ASN A 223 7.73 26.88 1.17
CA ASN A 223 8.30 26.06 0.11
C ASN A 223 7.66 24.68 0.20
N TYR A 224 7.18 24.15 -0.92
CA TYR A 224 6.50 22.87 -0.97
C TYR A 224 7.49 21.79 -1.38
N VAL A 225 7.62 20.73 -0.59
CA VAL A 225 8.52 19.62 -0.92
C VAL A 225 7.68 18.39 -1.23
N GLY A 226 7.91 17.83 -2.41
CA GLY A 226 7.30 16.59 -2.86
C GLY A 226 8.33 15.51 -3.15
N ARG A 227 7.87 14.27 -3.17
CA ARG A 227 8.63 13.10 -3.64
C ARG A 227 7.85 12.44 -4.75
N LEU A 228 8.58 11.91 -5.72
CA LEU A 228 8.04 11.18 -6.84
C LEU A 228 8.74 9.83 -6.95
N GLU A 229 7.95 8.79 -7.20
CA GLU A 229 8.40 7.53 -7.75
C GLU A 229 7.56 7.22 -8.99
N ALA A 230 8.20 6.89 -10.11
CA ALA A 230 7.51 6.64 -11.37
C ALA A 230 8.13 5.47 -12.12
N TYR A 231 7.29 4.63 -12.70
CA TYR A 231 7.65 3.54 -13.60
C TYR A 231 7.30 3.93 -15.02
N LEU A 232 8.29 3.95 -15.90
CA LEU A 232 8.14 4.37 -17.28
C LEU A 232 8.33 3.19 -18.23
N ASP A 233 7.62 3.20 -19.35
CA ASP A 233 7.96 2.33 -20.47
C ASP A 233 9.33 2.77 -21.04
N PRO A 234 10.33 1.88 -21.12
CA PRO A 234 11.71 2.25 -21.45
C PRO A 234 11.89 2.64 -22.92
N VAL A 235 10.96 2.26 -23.79
CA VAL A 235 11.00 2.54 -25.23
C VAL A 235 10.33 3.87 -25.55
N THR A 236 9.25 4.18 -24.85
CA THR A 236 8.41 5.35 -25.13
C THR A 236 8.57 6.49 -24.12
N GLY A 237 9.13 6.21 -22.95
CA GLY A 237 9.27 7.17 -21.86
C GLY A 237 7.95 7.58 -21.22
N ARG A 238 6.92 6.75 -21.42
CA ARG A 238 5.57 7.01 -20.91
C ARG A 238 5.49 6.55 -19.46
N VAL A 239 4.94 7.39 -18.59
CA VAL A 239 4.65 7.00 -17.21
C VAL A 239 3.51 5.99 -17.22
N ILE A 240 3.80 4.78 -16.73
CA ILE A 240 2.87 3.66 -16.60
C ILE A 240 2.24 3.64 -15.21
N GLU A 241 3.02 4.02 -14.20
CA GLU A 241 2.60 4.10 -12.81
C GLU A 241 3.43 5.20 -12.15
N SER A 242 2.80 6.04 -11.33
CA SER A 242 3.53 6.98 -10.49
C SER A 242 2.84 7.22 -9.16
N ALA A 243 3.66 7.39 -8.13
CA ALA A 243 3.27 7.84 -6.81
C ALA A 243 3.97 9.18 -6.55
N THR A 244 3.18 10.24 -6.43
CA THR A 244 3.63 11.60 -6.12
C THR A 244 3.09 12.00 -4.76
N SER A 245 3.96 12.15 -3.77
CA SER A 245 3.60 12.80 -2.50
C SER A 245 3.92 14.28 -2.60
N LEU A 246 2.95 15.15 -2.28
CA LEU A 246 3.12 16.60 -2.25
C LEU A 246 2.47 17.19 -1.00
N ASP A 247 3.28 17.86 -0.17
CA ASP A 247 2.76 18.63 0.96
C ASP A 247 2.47 20.07 0.50
N VAL A 248 1.20 20.49 0.49
CA VAL A 248 0.74 21.80 0.03
C VAL A 248 0.15 22.62 1.18
N GLN A 249 0.93 23.54 1.74
CA GLN A 249 0.45 24.57 2.67
C GLN A 249 -0.04 25.82 1.92
N THR A 250 -1.35 26.08 1.89
CA THR A 250 -1.91 27.26 1.21
C THR A 250 -2.83 28.08 2.12
N LYS A 251 -2.88 29.40 1.91
CA LYS A 251 -3.86 30.27 2.58
C LYS A 251 -4.97 30.56 1.59
N LEU A 252 -6.18 30.10 1.89
CA LEU A 252 -7.32 30.21 1.00
C LEU A 252 -8.42 31.03 1.67
N ARG A 253 -9.09 31.86 0.89
CA ARG A 253 -10.31 32.53 1.30
C ARG A 253 -11.48 31.66 0.86
N LEU A 254 -12.06 30.88 1.78
CA LEU A 254 -13.21 30.05 1.45
C LEU A 254 -14.44 30.93 1.17
N PRO A 255 -15.17 30.72 0.06
CA PRO A 255 -16.26 31.61 -0.38
C PRO A 255 -17.48 31.60 0.54
N TRP A 256 -17.56 30.67 1.49
CA TRP A 256 -18.63 30.56 2.48
C TRP A 256 -18.25 31.12 3.86
N ALA A 257 -16.99 31.51 4.07
CA ALA A 257 -16.57 32.27 5.24
C ALA A 257 -16.91 33.76 4.98
N GLY A 258 -17.62 34.39 5.92
CA GLY A 258 -17.97 35.81 5.84
C GLY A 258 -16.74 36.72 5.69
N ALA A 259 -16.97 38.00 5.40
CA ALA A 259 -16.03 38.96 4.81
C ALA A 259 -14.64 39.16 5.47
N ASP A 260 -14.32 38.58 6.63
CA ASP A 260 -12.95 38.32 7.13
C ASP A 260 -13.07 37.27 8.25
N PRO A 261 -12.29 36.16 8.23
CA PRO A 261 -10.82 36.16 8.23
C PRO A 261 -10.18 35.24 7.16
N THR A 262 -8.90 35.44 6.90
CA THR A 262 -8.04 34.53 6.11
C THR A 262 -7.91 33.18 6.82
N GLU A 263 -8.46 32.13 6.21
CA GLU A 263 -8.33 30.76 6.72
C GLU A 263 -7.03 30.14 6.17
N GLU A 264 -6.24 29.57 7.07
CA GLU A 264 -5.04 28.83 6.69
C GLU A 264 -5.41 27.36 6.47
N ILE A 265 -5.21 26.90 5.23
CA ILE A 265 -5.54 25.54 4.80
C ILE A 265 -4.26 24.77 4.49
N THR A 266 -3.87 23.87 5.38
CA THR A 266 -2.81 22.91 5.05
C THR A 266 -3.43 21.69 4.38
N VAL A 267 -3.06 21.46 3.12
CA VAL A 267 -3.48 20.31 2.32
C VAL A 267 -2.27 19.40 2.09
N ARG A 268 -2.22 18.26 2.78
CA ARG A 268 -1.25 17.22 2.45
C ARG A 268 -1.88 16.25 1.47
N MET A 269 -1.25 16.04 0.31
CA MET A 269 -1.76 15.16 -0.74
C MET A 269 -0.75 14.07 -1.10
N GLU A 270 -1.25 12.87 -1.24
CA GLU A 270 -0.58 11.74 -1.85
C GLU A 270 -1.38 11.36 -3.08
N LEU A 271 -0.72 11.34 -4.23
CA LEU A 271 -1.30 11.03 -5.51
C LEU A 271 -0.68 9.74 -6.02
N ASP A 272 -1.53 8.76 -6.26
CA ASP A 272 -1.20 7.58 -7.03
C ASP A 272 -1.89 7.66 -8.40
N SER A 273 -1.12 7.46 -9.47
CA SER A 273 -1.62 7.42 -10.83
C SER A 273 -1.19 6.15 -11.55
N TYR A 274 -2.13 5.50 -12.21
CA TYR A 274 -1.89 4.25 -12.95
C TYR A 274 -2.39 4.40 -14.39
N LEU A 275 -1.49 4.25 -15.36
CA LEU A 275 -1.84 4.29 -16.78
C LEU A 275 -2.63 3.05 -17.20
N PHE A 276 -3.74 3.29 -17.86
CA PHE A 276 -4.46 2.33 -18.69
C PHE A 276 -4.07 2.55 -20.15
N ASP A 277 -3.41 1.56 -20.75
CA ASP A 277 -3.30 1.50 -22.20
C ASP A 277 -4.68 1.14 -22.77
N LEU A 278 -5.40 2.14 -23.28
CA LEU A 278 -6.68 1.94 -23.94
C LEU A 278 -6.55 1.30 -25.35
N GLY A 279 -5.32 0.95 -25.76
CA GLY A 279 -5.03 0.70 -27.17
C GLY A 279 -5.17 1.99 -27.99
N PRO A 280 -4.94 1.95 -29.31
CA PRO A 280 -5.24 3.08 -30.17
C PRO A 280 -6.74 3.37 -30.06
N ALA A 281 -7.08 4.45 -29.35
CA ALA A 281 -8.44 4.96 -29.29
C ALA A 281 -8.99 5.06 -30.72
N SER A 282 -10.18 4.49 -30.92
CA SER A 282 -10.92 4.56 -32.17
C SER A 282 -10.89 5.99 -32.72
N MET A 283 -10.17 6.18 -33.83
CA MET A 283 -10.28 7.37 -34.64
C MET A 283 -11.70 7.40 -35.22
N ALA A 284 -12.53 8.30 -34.70
CA ALA A 284 -13.63 8.86 -35.46
C ALA A 284 -13.31 10.35 -35.66
N PRO A 285 -12.81 10.77 -36.84
CA PRO A 285 -12.78 12.18 -37.17
C PRO A 285 -14.21 12.60 -37.53
N ALA A 286 -14.79 13.47 -36.72
CA ALA A 286 -15.90 14.31 -37.18
C ALA A 286 -15.29 15.47 -37.99
N GLY A 287 -15.72 15.59 -39.25
CA GLY A 287 -15.54 16.82 -40.03
C GLY A 287 -14.55 16.70 -41.19
N VAL A 288 -15.10 16.38 -42.36
CA VAL A 288 -14.50 16.61 -43.67
C VAL A 288 -14.23 18.11 -43.84
N ALA A 289 -12.97 18.48 -44.09
CA ALA A 289 -12.62 19.71 -44.78
C ALA A 289 -11.72 19.35 -45.96
N GLU A 290 -12.13 19.77 -47.15
CA GLU A 290 -11.54 19.44 -48.45
C GLU A 290 -10.08 19.91 -48.56
N PRO A 291 -9.22 19.15 -49.28
CA PRO A 291 -7.83 19.55 -49.52
C PRO A 291 -7.77 20.63 -50.60
N THR A 292 -7.10 21.74 -50.30
CA THR A 292 -6.65 22.71 -51.31
C THR A 292 -5.28 22.27 -51.83
N PRO A 293 -5.02 22.28 -53.16
CA PRO A 293 -3.79 21.73 -53.73
C PRO A 293 -2.65 22.75 -53.66
N VAL A 294 -1.44 22.29 -53.32
CA VAL A 294 -0.20 23.07 -53.49
C VAL A 294 0.83 22.21 -54.21
N GLU A 295 1.43 22.82 -55.24
CA GLU A 295 2.41 22.31 -56.19
C GLU A 295 3.72 21.81 -55.58
N PRO A 296 4.47 20.95 -56.30
CA PRO A 296 5.74 20.39 -55.85
C PRO A 296 6.88 21.39 -56.05
N THR A 297 7.81 21.43 -55.10
CA THR A 297 9.13 22.05 -55.32
C THR A 297 10.20 20.98 -55.17
N ASP A 298 10.99 20.84 -56.23
CA ASP A 298 12.23 20.08 -56.32
C ASP A 298 13.20 20.47 -55.20
N ASP A 299 13.95 19.50 -54.67
CA ASP A 299 15.39 19.70 -54.47
C ASP A 299 16.17 18.38 -54.30
N GLU A 300 17.34 18.41 -54.92
CA GLU A 300 18.33 17.37 -55.21
C GLU A 300 19.22 17.00 -53.99
N PRO A 301 19.85 15.80 -53.93
CA PRO A 301 20.57 15.36 -52.73
C PRO A 301 22.07 15.70 -52.77
N ALA A 302 22.63 16.12 -51.63
CA ALA A 302 24.09 16.24 -51.44
C ALA A 302 24.63 15.41 -50.27
N ARG A 303 25.80 14.84 -50.52
CA ARG A 303 26.56 13.78 -49.84
C ARG A 303 27.41 14.27 -48.63
N PRO A 304 28.02 13.34 -47.85
CA PRO A 304 28.56 13.61 -46.53
C PRO A 304 30.00 14.13 -46.55
N THR A 305 30.41 14.83 -45.48
CA THR A 305 31.80 15.23 -45.25
C THR A 305 32.36 14.57 -43.99
N VAL A 306 33.48 13.87 -44.16
CA VAL A 306 34.37 13.29 -43.15
C VAL A 306 35.49 14.30 -42.88
N ILE A 307 35.85 14.61 -41.62
CA ILE A 307 37.23 14.98 -41.21
C ILE A 307 37.54 14.50 -39.78
N SER A 308 38.76 13.99 -39.63
CA SER A 308 39.47 13.37 -38.50
C SER A 308 40.01 14.29 -37.39
N VAL A 309 40.15 13.70 -36.19
CA VAL A 309 41.29 13.65 -35.22
C VAL A 309 42.02 14.94 -34.80
N SER A 310 42.22 15.12 -33.48
CA SER A 310 43.51 15.51 -32.83
C SER A 310 43.50 15.29 -31.30
N GLN A 311 44.50 14.55 -30.78
CA GLN A 311 45.02 14.66 -29.40
C GLN A 311 45.99 15.87 -29.34
N PRO A 312 46.30 16.42 -28.14
CA PRO A 312 47.59 16.10 -27.47
C PRO A 312 47.50 16.09 -25.91
N ILE A 313 48.19 15.20 -25.16
CA ILE A 313 49.57 15.20 -24.60
C ILE A 313 49.55 15.36 -23.06
N SER A 314 50.25 14.43 -22.38
CA SER A 314 50.69 14.43 -20.97
C SER A 314 51.83 15.43 -20.70
N ASP A 315 51.95 15.92 -19.46
CA ASP A 315 53.21 16.01 -18.68
C ASP A 315 52.85 16.42 -17.24
N LEU A 316 53.17 15.62 -16.22
CA LEU A 316 54.42 15.58 -15.42
C LEU A 316 54.63 16.81 -14.53
N ILE A 317 54.69 16.63 -13.19
CA ILE A 317 55.62 17.24 -12.23
C ILE A 317 55.56 16.44 -10.91
N ASP A 318 56.74 16.13 -10.39
CA ASP A 318 57.08 15.30 -9.23
C ASP A 318 57.27 16.13 -7.92
N PRO A 319 57.56 15.50 -6.75
CA PRO A 319 57.25 16.01 -5.41
C PRO A 319 58.38 16.81 -4.75
N ILE A 320 58.05 17.53 -3.67
CA ILE A 320 59.03 18.13 -2.75
C ILE A 320 58.82 17.58 -1.33
N THR A 321 59.94 17.17 -0.73
CA THR A 321 60.09 16.64 0.64
C THR A 321 60.80 17.69 1.51
N THR A 322 60.73 17.50 2.83
CA THR A 322 61.49 18.11 3.96
C THR A 322 60.96 19.47 4.45
N SER A 323 60.78 19.76 5.75
CA SER A 323 61.41 19.24 6.99
C SER A 323 60.60 19.69 8.23
N ASP A 324 60.45 18.81 9.22
CA ASP A 324 60.17 19.11 10.65
C ASP A 324 61.50 19.50 11.36
N PRO A 325 61.58 19.95 12.64
CA PRO A 325 60.56 19.89 13.70
C PRO A 325 60.43 21.13 14.62
N GLU A 326 59.32 21.24 15.36
CA GLU A 326 59.35 21.84 16.70
C GLU A 326 58.50 21.04 17.70
N THR A 327 59.15 20.78 18.82
CA THR A 327 58.86 19.83 19.89
C THR A 327 57.66 20.25 20.75
N THR A 328 56.68 19.37 20.94
CA THR A 328 55.83 19.39 22.14
C THR A 328 55.48 17.94 22.50
N GLU A 329 55.97 17.48 23.65
CA GLU A 329 55.73 16.13 24.15
C GLU A 329 54.24 15.89 24.44
N PRO A 330 53.62 14.81 23.95
CA PRO A 330 52.36 14.33 24.47
C PRO A 330 52.61 13.36 25.64
N ILE A 331 52.04 13.71 26.79
CA ILE A 331 51.93 12.85 27.98
C ILE A 331 51.14 11.58 27.59
N PRO A 332 51.64 10.36 27.81
CA PRO A 332 50.86 9.16 27.59
C PRO A 332 49.83 9.00 28.72
N ILE A 333 48.56 9.25 28.42
CA ILE A 333 47.45 8.82 29.27
C ILE A 333 47.26 7.31 29.02
N VAL A 334 47.76 6.48 29.92
CA VAL A 334 47.40 5.07 30.01
C VAL A 334 46.02 5.01 30.67
N ILE A 335 44.97 4.86 29.86
CA ILE A 335 43.65 4.47 30.36
C ILE A 335 43.70 2.96 30.54
N GLU A 336 43.87 2.48 31.78
CA GLU A 336 43.57 1.09 32.12
C GLU A 336 42.05 0.88 31.95
N ILE A 337 41.65 0.30 30.82
CA ILE A 337 40.31 -0.23 30.64
C ILE A 337 40.25 -1.49 31.51
N THR A 338 39.68 -1.35 32.71
CA THR A 338 39.31 -2.51 33.53
C THR A 338 38.20 -3.25 32.79
N GLU A 339 38.50 -4.42 32.23
CA GLU A 339 37.46 -5.30 31.67
C GLU A 339 36.41 -5.58 32.75
N PRO A 340 35.10 -5.37 32.47
CA PRO A 340 34.08 -5.75 33.42
C PRO A 340 34.12 -7.26 33.64
N LYS A 341 34.30 -7.64 34.91
CA LYS A 341 34.33 -9.02 35.38
C LYS A 341 32.98 -9.68 35.08
N TYR A 342 32.90 -10.45 33.99
CA TYR A 342 31.72 -11.25 33.67
C TYR A 342 31.49 -12.29 34.78
N PRO A 343 30.28 -12.44 35.34
CA PRO A 343 29.99 -13.54 36.23
C PRO A 343 30.11 -14.86 35.47
N THR A 344 31.06 -15.68 35.91
CA THR A 344 31.36 -17.02 35.37
C THR A 344 30.34 -18.03 35.88
N GLU A 345 29.05 -17.84 35.60
CA GLU A 345 28.13 -18.99 35.67
C GLU A 345 28.35 -19.84 34.41
N PRO A 346 28.58 -21.16 34.55
CA PRO A 346 28.72 -22.03 33.39
C PRO A 346 27.42 -21.97 32.59
N VAL A 347 27.52 -21.46 31.36
CA VAL A 347 26.42 -21.43 30.40
C VAL A 347 25.91 -22.86 30.24
N ARG A 348 24.71 -23.14 30.75
CA ARG A 348 24.09 -24.45 30.58
C ARG A 348 23.79 -24.63 29.09
N PRO A 349 24.16 -25.77 28.49
CA PRO A 349 23.86 -26.03 27.09
C PRO A 349 22.35 -26.01 26.86
N LEU A 350 21.94 -25.41 25.74
CA LEU A 350 20.53 -25.34 25.36
C LEU A 350 20.03 -26.75 25.05
N ARG A 351 19.01 -27.19 25.78
CA ARG A 351 18.41 -28.51 25.58
C ARG A 351 17.29 -28.44 24.55
N ARG A 352 17.23 -29.46 23.70
CA ARG A 352 16.17 -29.61 22.71
C ARG A 352 14.84 -29.95 23.38
N GLY A 353 13.82 -29.20 23.00
CA GLY A 353 12.43 -29.34 23.42
C GLY A 353 11.56 -29.89 22.30
N PRO A 354 10.30 -29.42 22.19
CA PRO A 354 9.38 -29.92 21.18
C PRO A 354 9.78 -29.47 19.77
N ASP A 355 9.55 -30.34 18.80
CA ASP A 355 9.64 -30.00 17.39
C ASP A 355 8.37 -29.27 16.93
N TYR A 356 8.56 -28.20 16.17
CA TYR A 356 7.51 -27.54 15.41
C TYR A 356 7.73 -27.76 13.92
N ILE A 357 6.68 -28.18 13.22
CA ILE A 357 6.65 -28.30 11.77
C ILE A 357 5.70 -27.24 11.24
N ASP A 358 6.19 -26.37 10.36
CA ASP A 358 5.34 -25.37 9.72
C ASP A 358 4.22 -26.07 8.95
N PRO A 359 2.93 -25.72 9.18
CA PRO A 359 1.80 -26.40 8.52
C PRO A 359 1.81 -26.32 6.98
N ALA A 360 2.51 -25.34 6.39
CA ALA A 360 2.69 -25.23 4.95
C ALA A 360 3.97 -25.95 4.47
N GLY A 361 4.71 -26.62 5.35
CA GLY A 361 5.90 -27.39 5.01
C GLY A 361 7.14 -26.55 4.68
N ARG A 362 7.13 -25.26 5.03
CA ARG A 362 8.21 -24.31 4.69
C ARG A 362 9.49 -24.55 5.49
N PHE A 363 9.35 -24.94 6.76
CA PHE A 363 10.48 -25.25 7.64
C PHE A 363 10.03 -26.14 8.82
N SER A 364 11.01 -26.63 9.57
CA SER A 364 10.78 -27.16 10.93
C SER A 364 11.85 -26.64 11.88
N ILE A 365 11.51 -26.55 13.16
CA ILE A 365 12.43 -26.06 14.19
C ILE A 365 12.22 -26.83 15.49
N THR A 366 13.31 -27.30 16.09
CA THR A 366 13.30 -27.81 17.46
C THR A 366 13.41 -26.64 18.43
N LEU A 367 12.35 -26.34 19.18
CA LEU A 367 12.36 -25.27 20.17
C LEU A 367 13.18 -25.66 21.41
N PRO A 368 13.72 -24.71 22.20
CA PRO A 368 14.37 -25.04 23.46
C PRO A 368 13.39 -25.72 24.45
N LEU A 369 13.91 -26.55 25.38
CA LEU A 369 13.13 -27.45 26.25
C LEU A 369 11.93 -26.81 26.96
N ASP A 370 12.04 -25.55 27.38
CA ASP A 370 11.02 -24.85 28.17
C ASP A 370 10.09 -23.96 27.32
N TRP A 371 10.14 -24.12 25.99
CA TRP A 371 9.30 -23.37 25.05
C TRP A 371 8.07 -24.18 24.66
N ASP A 372 6.95 -23.48 24.51
CA ASP A 372 5.68 -24.09 24.11
C ASP A 372 5.46 -23.97 22.60
N SER A 373 5.37 -25.12 21.91
CA SER A 373 5.08 -25.17 20.48
C SER A 373 3.59 -25.00 20.15
N ALA A 374 2.68 -25.10 21.13
CA ALA A 374 1.24 -24.94 20.92
C ALA A 374 0.81 -23.46 20.88
N ASN A 375 1.53 -22.58 21.58
CA ASN A 375 1.28 -21.15 21.62
C ASN A 375 2.07 -20.39 20.55
N VAL A 376 1.78 -20.70 19.29
CA VAL A 376 2.39 -20.06 18.11
C VAL A 376 1.55 -18.88 17.62
N GLU A 377 2.21 -17.74 17.36
CA GLU A 377 1.60 -16.61 16.66
C GLU A 377 1.94 -16.73 15.16
N LEU A 378 0.90 -16.84 14.34
CA LEU A 378 1.04 -16.99 12.89
C LEU A 378 0.56 -15.72 12.19
N THR A 379 1.43 -15.16 11.36
CA THR A 379 1.06 -14.25 10.27
C THR A 379 1.30 -14.97 8.94
N VAL A 380 0.99 -14.32 7.82
CA VAL A 380 1.18 -14.93 6.50
C VAL A 380 2.65 -15.30 6.25
N ASP A 381 3.55 -14.42 6.67
CA ASP A 381 4.98 -14.53 6.39
C ASP A 381 5.82 -14.86 7.63
N THR A 382 5.24 -14.81 8.83
CA THR A 382 5.96 -14.99 10.09
C THR A 382 5.33 -16.06 10.97
N THR A 383 6.20 -16.89 11.55
CA THR A 383 5.86 -17.80 12.63
C THR A 383 6.65 -17.38 13.87
N SER A 384 5.96 -17.04 14.95
CA SER A 384 6.60 -16.56 16.19
C SER A 384 6.23 -17.41 17.39
N PHE A 385 7.23 -17.63 18.25
CA PHE A 385 7.10 -18.34 19.54
C PHE A 385 7.52 -17.39 20.65
N ALA A 386 6.71 -17.31 21.71
CA ALA A 386 7.09 -16.61 22.93
C ALA A 386 7.89 -17.55 23.84
N GLY A 387 9.01 -17.07 24.36
CA GLY A 387 9.80 -17.83 25.34
C GLY A 387 9.18 -17.77 26.75
N PRO A 388 9.68 -18.60 27.68
CA PRO A 388 9.17 -18.68 29.05
C PRO A 388 9.39 -17.38 29.85
N VAL A 389 10.36 -16.55 29.45
CA VAL A 389 10.70 -15.30 30.16
C VAL A 389 10.72 -14.15 29.16
N ALA A 390 9.89 -13.13 29.36
CA ALA A 390 9.94 -11.93 28.52
C ALA A 390 11.34 -11.26 28.57
N PRO A 391 11.86 -10.72 27.46
CA PRO A 391 11.23 -10.54 26.15
C PRO A 391 11.53 -11.68 25.15
N GLN A 392 11.87 -12.89 25.63
CA GLN A 392 12.30 -13.99 24.76
C GLN A 392 11.32 -14.27 23.62
N ARG A 393 11.83 -14.29 22.39
CA ARG A 393 11.02 -14.60 21.21
C ARG A 393 11.87 -15.24 20.13
N ILE A 394 11.31 -16.26 19.48
CA ILE A 394 11.82 -16.78 18.21
C ILE A 394 10.85 -16.34 17.13
N SER A 395 11.35 -15.78 16.03
CA SER A 395 10.53 -15.47 14.85
C SER A 395 11.19 -16.02 13.60
N VAL A 396 10.42 -16.69 12.77
CA VAL A 396 10.86 -17.21 11.47
C VAL A 396 10.05 -16.50 10.39
N TYR A 397 10.75 -15.84 9.48
CA TYR A 397 10.15 -15.24 8.28
C TYR A 397 10.55 -16.07 7.07
N VAL A 398 9.58 -16.34 6.21
CA VAL A 398 9.81 -17.01 4.93
C VAL A 398 9.17 -16.17 3.84
N ASP A 399 9.99 -15.68 2.93
CA ASP A 399 9.52 -14.86 1.82
C ASP A 399 10.24 -15.24 0.52
N ARG A 400 9.63 -14.93 -0.62
CA ARG A 400 10.24 -15.20 -1.91
C ARG A 400 11.47 -14.32 -2.08
N ALA A 401 12.57 -14.94 -2.50
CA ALA A 401 13.82 -14.26 -2.76
C ALA A 401 13.68 -13.34 -3.97
N GLN A 402 14.05 -12.08 -3.79
CA GLN A 402 14.28 -11.14 -4.88
C GLN A 402 15.61 -11.45 -5.58
N ALA A 403 15.73 -11.00 -6.84
CA ALA A 403 16.99 -11.04 -7.57
C ALA A 403 18.10 -10.31 -6.79
N GLY A 404 19.30 -10.87 -6.78
CA GLY A 404 20.43 -10.37 -5.99
C GLY A 404 21.01 -11.44 -5.07
N SER A 405 22.06 -11.11 -4.32
CA SER A 405 22.71 -12.05 -3.41
C SER A 405 22.00 -12.09 -2.05
N LEU A 406 22.19 -13.19 -1.32
CA LEU A 406 21.74 -13.27 0.08
C LEU A 406 22.39 -12.18 0.94
N SER A 407 23.63 -11.78 0.64
CA SER A 407 24.32 -10.71 1.36
C SER A 407 23.69 -9.33 1.11
N SER A 408 23.30 -9.00 -0.13
CA SER A 408 22.63 -7.72 -0.42
C SER A 408 21.26 -7.65 0.23
N PHE A 409 20.52 -8.76 0.24
CA PHE A 409 19.26 -8.88 0.96
C PHE A 409 19.43 -8.71 2.48
N ALA A 410 20.40 -9.42 3.07
CA ALA A 410 20.63 -9.33 4.51
C ALA A 410 21.02 -7.89 4.93
N ARG A 411 21.84 -7.20 4.12
CA ARG A 411 22.17 -5.79 4.34
C ARG A 411 20.94 -4.89 4.23
N SER A 412 20.13 -5.05 3.18
CA SER A 412 18.94 -4.20 3.02
C SER A 412 17.96 -4.34 4.17
N VAL A 413 17.81 -5.54 4.75
CA VAL A 413 16.99 -5.76 5.94
C VAL A 413 17.58 -5.05 7.17
N LEU A 414 18.90 -5.14 7.38
CA LEU A 414 19.58 -4.46 8.50
C LEU A 414 19.53 -2.93 8.36
N ASP A 415 19.71 -2.41 7.14
CA ASP A 415 19.64 -0.99 6.83
C ASP A 415 18.22 -0.44 7.05
N ALA A 416 17.20 -1.17 6.60
CA ALA A 416 15.81 -0.82 6.85
C ALA A 416 15.50 -0.79 8.35
N TYR A 417 16.05 -1.74 9.11
CA TYR A 417 15.85 -1.82 10.55
C TYR A 417 16.47 -0.63 11.28
N THR A 418 17.75 -0.35 11.01
CA THR A 418 18.47 0.77 11.61
C THR A 418 17.89 2.13 11.21
N SER A 419 17.35 2.25 9.99
CA SER A 419 16.66 3.46 9.53
C SER A 419 15.30 3.68 10.22
N SER A 420 14.67 2.62 10.71
CA SER A 420 13.35 2.68 11.35
C SER A 420 13.37 3.11 12.82
N SER A 421 14.55 3.13 13.45
CA SER A 421 14.72 3.54 14.85
C SER A 421 16.10 4.13 15.07
N GLU A 422 16.16 5.41 15.47
CA GLU A 422 17.43 6.10 15.80
C GLU A 422 18.20 5.43 16.96
N GLN A 423 17.51 4.58 17.74
CA GLN A 423 18.09 3.87 18.86
C GLN A 423 18.50 2.43 18.51
N ALA A 424 18.18 1.94 17.31
CA ALA A 424 18.64 0.65 16.84
C ALA A 424 20.13 0.70 16.49
N ARG A 425 20.91 -0.28 16.96
CA ARG A 425 22.35 -0.35 16.72
C ARG A 425 22.78 -1.76 16.34
N ILE A 426 23.57 -1.88 15.28
CA ILE A 426 24.23 -3.14 14.90
C ILE A 426 25.38 -3.38 15.87
N VAL A 427 25.32 -4.50 16.59
CA VAL A 427 26.36 -4.95 17.54
C VAL A 427 27.43 -5.78 16.81
N SER A 428 26.99 -6.63 15.88
CA SER A 428 27.86 -7.35 14.94
C SER A 428 27.18 -7.38 13.57
N ASP A 429 27.89 -6.88 12.57
CA ASP A 429 27.48 -6.96 11.17
C ASP A 429 27.58 -8.40 10.64
N LEU A 430 27.16 -8.62 9.39
CA LEU A 430 27.05 -9.91 8.72
C LEU A 430 28.32 -10.75 8.80
N GLN A 431 28.24 -11.83 9.57
CA GLN A 431 29.24 -12.89 9.65
C GLN A 431 28.78 -14.12 8.88
N PRO A 432 29.66 -14.83 8.17
CA PRO A 432 29.33 -16.14 7.59
C PRO A 432 28.88 -17.12 8.67
N ALA A 433 27.80 -17.83 8.40
CA ALA A 433 27.21 -18.83 9.28
C ALA A 433 26.61 -19.99 8.48
N THR A 434 26.02 -20.95 9.18
CA THR A 434 25.24 -22.03 8.57
C THR A 434 23.87 -22.14 9.23
N LEU A 435 22.86 -22.47 8.43
CA LEU A 435 21.50 -22.73 8.87
C LEU A 435 21.00 -24.00 8.16
N SER A 436 20.80 -25.10 8.89
CA SER A 436 20.40 -26.39 8.30
C SER A 436 21.35 -26.87 7.17
N ASP A 437 22.66 -26.77 7.41
CA ASP A 437 23.74 -27.08 6.45
C ASP A 437 23.82 -26.15 5.20
N ALA A 438 22.89 -25.20 5.05
CA ALA A 438 22.97 -24.19 4.00
C ALA A 438 23.82 -22.98 4.43
N PRO A 439 24.55 -22.33 3.49
CA PRO A 439 25.22 -21.07 3.77
C PRO A 439 24.23 -20.00 4.24
N ALA A 440 24.59 -19.29 5.32
CA ALA A 440 23.78 -18.23 5.90
C ALA A 440 24.68 -17.05 6.30
N PHE A 441 24.05 -15.91 6.63
CA PHE A 441 24.70 -14.84 7.36
C PHE A 441 24.07 -14.66 8.72
N LEU A 442 24.90 -14.30 9.70
CA LEU A 442 24.49 -13.97 11.05
C LEU A 442 24.73 -12.49 11.30
N ALA A 443 23.74 -11.80 11.87
CA ALA A 443 23.94 -10.48 12.44
C ALA A 443 23.40 -10.42 13.86
N HIS A 444 23.82 -9.39 14.60
CA HIS A 444 23.40 -9.14 15.97
C HIS A 444 23.17 -7.65 16.12
N TYR A 445 22.00 -7.25 16.57
CA TYR A 445 21.65 -5.85 16.79
C TYR A 445 20.84 -5.68 18.06
N THR A 446 20.69 -4.42 18.50
CA THR A 446 19.95 -4.03 19.69
C THR A 446 18.98 -2.90 19.39
N TYR A 447 17.88 -2.83 20.13
CA TYR A 447 16.85 -1.80 19.99
C TYR A 447 16.02 -1.68 21.28
N PRO A 448 15.33 -0.56 21.52
CA PRO A 448 14.40 -0.43 22.64
C PRO A 448 13.09 -1.18 22.38
N HIS A 449 12.62 -1.96 23.34
CA HIS A 449 11.33 -2.63 23.26
C HIS A 449 10.21 -1.59 23.14
N PRO A 450 9.31 -1.67 22.14
CA PRO A 450 8.39 -0.58 21.81
C PRO A 450 7.32 -0.30 22.88
N VAL A 451 7.10 -1.22 23.82
CA VAL A 451 6.12 -1.05 24.90
C VAL A 451 6.77 -0.72 26.24
N SER A 452 7.86 -1.38 26.59
CA SER A 452 8.49 -1.22 27.90
C SER A 452 9.66 -0.23 27.89
N GLY A 453 10.21 0.08 26.71
CA GLY A 453 11.42 0.89 26.56
C GLY A 453 12.72 0.15 26.90
N ASP A 454 12.64 -1.05 27.47
CA ASP A 454 13.81 -1.85 27.84
C ASP A 454 14.63 -2.23 26.61
N SER A 455 15.96 -2.27 26.77
CA SER A 455 16.83 -2.72 25.68
C SER A 455 16.60 -4.20 25.38
N VAL A 456 16.43 -4.52 24.10
CA VAL A 456 16.36 -5.88 23.56
C VAL A 456 17.54 -6.09 22.64
N GLU A 457 18.11 -7.27 22.65
CA GLU A 457 19.07 -7.72 21.65
C GLU A 457 18.44 -8.83 20.81
N GLU A 458 18.78 -8.83 19.52
CA GLU A 458 18.35 -9.83 18.56
C GLU A 458 19.54 -10.43 17.81
N LEU A 459 19.57 -11.76 17.80
CA LEU A 459 20.45 -12.57 16.96
C LEU A 459 19.65 -13.02 15.74
N VAL A 460 20.12 -12.70 14.53
CA VAL A 460 19.40 -12.99 13.29
C VAL A 460 20.23 -13.82 12.32
N PHE A 461 19.64 -14.88 11.79
CA PHE A 461 20.17 -15.69 10.70
C PHE A 461 19.42 -15.37 9.41
N PHE A 462 20.17 -15.04 8.37
CA PHE A 462 19.68 -14.87 7.00
C PHE A 462 20.12 -16.07 6.18
N GLY A 463 19.16 -16.91 5.78
CA GLY A 463 19.38 -18.04 4.88
C GLY A 463 18.70 -17.84 3.54
N ARG A 464 19.14 -18.57 2.53
CA ARG A 464 18.42 -18.72 1.26
C ARG A 464 18.38 -20.19 0.86
N TYR A 465 17.22 -20.63 0.44
CA TYR A 465 17.02 -21.98 -0.09
C TYR A 465 16.04 -21.90 -1.25
N GLU A 466 16.46 -22.47 -2.38
CA GLU A 466 15.79 -22.29 -3.68
C GLU A 466 15.57 -20.79 -3.97
N ASP A 467 14.34 -20.40 -4.32
CA ASP A 467 13.93 -19.03 -4.57
C ASP A 467 13.32 -18.35 -3.34
N HIS A 468 13.68 -18.75 -2.11
CA HIS A 468 13.13 -18.18 -0.87
C HIS A 468 14.21 -17.74 0.13
N ASN A 469 14.00 -16.59 0.75
CA ASN A 469 14.78 -16.08 1.88
C ASN A 469 14.16 -16.55 3.20
N TYR A 470 15.02 -16.90 4.14
CA TYR A 470 14.67 -17.29 5.50
C TYR A 470 15.32 -16.32 6.47
N ILE A 471 14.54 -15.77 7.39
CA ILE A 471 15.04 -14.95 8.50
C ILE A 471 14.65 -15.64 9.80
N LEU A 472 15.62 -16.17 10.53
CA LEU A 472 15.41 -16.71 11.88
C LEU A 472 15.96 -15.72 12.90
N GLN A 473 15.08 -15.18 13.74
CA GLN A 473 15.43 -14.23 14.80
C GLN A 473 15.23 -14.86 16.17
N TYR A 474 16.18 -14.61 17.05
CA TYR A 474 16.07 -14.85 18.49
C TYR A 474 16.26 -13.54 19.24
N ALA A 475 15.25 -13.11 19.98
CA ALA A 475 15.26 -11.90 20.80
C ALA A 475 15.38 -12.26 22.29
N ASP A 476 16.16 -11.49 23.05
CA ASP A 476 16.24 -11.58 24.52
C ASP A 476 16.78 -10.28 25.14
N THR A 477 16.91 -10.22 26.47
CA THR A 477 17.66 -9.15 27.15
C THR A 477 19.15 -9.19 26.76
N PRO A 478 19.84 -8.04 26.66
CA PRO A 478 21.26 -7.96 26.33
C PRO A 478 22.15 -8.88 27.18
N GLU A 479 21.88 -8.96 28.50
CA GLU A 479 22.70 -9.73 29.43
C GLU A 479 22.62 -11.24 29.13
N ARG A 480 21.41 -11.76 28.95
CA ARG A 480 21.19 -13.19 28.65
C ARG A 480 21.67 -13.56 27.25
N LEU A 481 21.40 -12.72 26.25
CA LEU A 481 21.79 -13.02 24.87
C LEU A 481 23.31 -13.05 24.74
N ARG A 482 24.03 -12.07 25.30
CA ARG A 482 25.50 -12.06 25.29
C ARG A 482 26.10 -13.26 26.01
N ALA A 483 25.52 -13.66 27.15
CA ALA A 483 25.98 -14.83 27.89
C ALA A 483 25.79 -16.15 27.12
N GLN A 484 24.77 -16.26 26.26
CA GLN A 484 24.41 -17.50 25.56
C GLN A 484 24.70 -17.48 24.05
N LYS A 485 25.28 -16.39 23.52
CA LYS A 485 25.38 -16.13 22.08
C LYS A 485 25.96 -17.30 21.28
N GLU A 486 27.12 -17.81 21.68
CA GLU A 486 27.78 -18.92 20.96
C GLU A 486 26.96 -20.22 20.99
N GLU A 487 26.32 -20.49 22.12
CA GLU A 487 25.48 -21.69 22.29
C GLU A 487 24.19 -21.57 21.48
N LEU A 488 23.56 -20.38 21.43
CA LEU A 488 22.41 -20.10 20.57
C LEU A 488 22.77 -20.29 19.10
N ILE A 489 23.95 -19.84 18.67
CA ILE A 489 24.42 -20.02 17.29
C ILE A 489 24.55 -21.50 16.94
N ARG A 490 25.22 -22.27 17.81
CA ARG A 490 25.38 -23.73 17.63
C ARG A 490 24.05 -24.48 17.69
N TYR A 491 23.14 -24.02 18.54
CA TYR A 491 21.82 -24.62 18.69
C TYR A 491 21.01 -24.45 17.40
N PHE A 492 20.83 -23.21 16.94
CA PHE A 492 19.97 -22.93 15.79
C PHE A 492 20.53 -23.42 14.45
N SER A 493 21.85 -23.56 14.32
CA SER A 493 22.44 -24.15 13.11
C SER A 493 22.01 -25.61 12.88
N THR A 494 21.62 -26.33 13.94
CA THR A 494 21.20 -27.74 13.90
C THR A 494 19.74 -27.99 14.27
N ALA A 495 19.10 -27.05 14.98
CA ALA A 495 17.72 -27.13 15.40
C ALA A 495 16.75 -26.65 14.32
N PHE A 496 17.17 -25.73 13.46
CA PHE A 496 16.38 -25.29 12.31
C PHE A 496 16.62 -26.20 11.12
N ARG A 497 15.55 -26.55 10.39
CA ARG A 497 15.60 -27.31 9.15
C ARG A 497 14.76 -26.66 8.07
N LEU A 498 15.35 -26.51 6.90
CA LEU A 498 14.64 -26.07 5.70
C LEU A 498 13.62 -27.14 5.30
N GLY A 499 12.41 -26.70 4.94
CA GLY A 499 11.32 -27.58 4.54
C GLY A 499 11.39 -27.95 3.06
N PRO A 500 10.71 -29.03 2.65
CA PRO A 500 10.70 -29.50 1.25
C PRO A 500 9.86 -28.61 0.33
N THR A 501 9.05 -27.69 0.87
CA THR A 501 8.16 -26.82 0.09
C THR A 501 8.32 -25.36 0.52
N PRO A 502 9.36 -24.65 0.04
CA PRO A 502 9.65 -23.26 0.45
C PRO A 502 8.52 -22.27 0.15
N SER A 503 7.85 -22.44 -0.99
CA SER A 503 6.65 -21.66 -1.37
C SER A 503 5.46 -21.89 -0.44
N GLY A 504 5.47 -23.02 0.27
CA GLY A 504 4.42 -23.43 1.18
C GLY A 504 3.14 -23.88 0.46
N SER A 505 2.52 -24.96 0.93
CA SER A 505 1.13 -25.29 0.60
C SER A 505 0.54 -26.05 1.76
N VAL A 506 -0.62 -25.61 2.27
CA VAL A 506 -1.26 -26.27 3.40
C VAL A 506 -2.12 -27.42 2.88
N PRO A 507 -1.84 -28.68 3.24
CA PRO A 507 -2.70 -29.78 2.83
C PRO A 507 -4.13 -29.57 3.33
N VAL A 508 -5.13 -29.91 2.52
CA VAL A 508 -6.54 -29.75 2.89
C VAL A 508 -6.89 -30.50 4.19
N SER A 509 -6.24 -31.63 4.46
CA SER A 509 -6.38 -32.36 5.72
C SER A 509 -5.95 -31.52 6.93
N PHE A 510 -4.89 -30.73 6.81
CA PHE A 510 -4.40 -29.82 7.85
C PHE A 510 -5.30 -28.58 8.01
N LEU A 511 -5.79 -28.01 6.92
CA LEU A 511 -6.79 -26.93 6.97
C LEU A 511 -8.03 -27.36 7.78
N ARG A 512 -8.48 -28.61 7.60
CA ARG A 512 -9.62 -29.18 8.33
C ARG A 512 -9.30 -29.47 9.80
N SER A 513 -8.13 -30.05 10.09
CA SER A 513 -7.77 -30.44 11.47
C SER A 513 -7.39 -29.24 12.36
N ALA A 514 -6.81 -28.19 11.80
CA ALA A 514 -6.51 -26.94 12.53
C ALA A 514 -7.79 -26.23 13.01
N GLY A 515 -8.90 -26.48 12.32
CA GLY A 515 -10.22 -25.92 12.61
C GLY A 515 -10.38 -24.47 12.13
N MET A 516 -11.54 -23.91 12.48
CA MET A 516 -11.94 -22.57 12.08
C MET A 516 -11.87 -21.60 13.26
N ARG A 517 -11.78 -20.31 12.95
CA ARG A 517 -11.90 -19.20 13.90
C ARG A 517 -13.04 -18.29 13.44
N LEU A 518 -13.93 -17.95 14.36
CA LEU A 518 -14.94 -16.93 14.12
C LEU A 518 -14.28 -15.55 14.09
N HIS A 519 -14.37 -14.86 12.95
CA HIS A 519 -14.09 -13.44 12.82
C HIS A 519 -15.39 -12.66 12.97
N VAL A 520 -15.39 -11.64 13.82
CA VAL A 520 -16.55 -10.77 14.08
C VAL A 520 -16.11 -9.33 13.87
N ASP A 521 -16.83 -8.62 13.02
CA ASP A 521 -16.68 -7.18 12.84
C ASP A 521 -17.99 -6.50 13.28
N GLN A 522 -17.95 -5.90 14.48
CA GLN A 522 -19.11 -5.26 15.08
C GLN A 522 -19.45 -3.92 14.43
N GLU A 523 -18.44 -3.19 13.94
CA GLU A 523 -18.64 -1.88 13.31
C GLU A 523 -19.28 -2.02 11.92
N ARG A 524 -18.89 -3.08 11.21
CA ARG A 524 -19.40 -3.42 9.88
C ARG A 524 -20.55 -4.44 9.91
N LEU A 525 -20.93 -4.89 11.10
CA LEU A 525 -22.08 -5.75 11.37
C LEU A 525 -22.04 -7.09 10.61
N TYR A 526 -20.91 -7.79 10.62
CA TYR A 526 -20.84 -9.14 10.06
C TYR A 526 -19.99 -10.10 10.90
N SER A 527 -20.20 -11.39 10.70
CA SER A 527 -19.34 -12.44 11.23
C SER A 527 -19.15 -13.56 10.20
N VAL A 528 -18.00 -14.23 10.25
CA VAL A 528 -17.66 -15.34 9.35
C VAL A 528 -16.65 -16.26 10.00
N GLU A 529 -16.73 -17.55 9.72
CA GLU A 529 -15.69 -18.51 10.13
C GLU A 529 -14.61 -18.55 9.05
N VAL A 530 -13.36 -18.37 9.49
CA VAL A 530 -12.15 -18.38 8.64
C VAL A 530 -11.21 -19.49 9.13
N PRO A 531 -10.54 -20.23 8.24
CA PRO A 531 -9.56 -21.24 8.67
C PRO A 531 -8.48 -20.63 9.58
N LYS A 532 -8.05 -21.33 10.65
CA LYS A 532 -7.02 -20.80 11.56
C LYS A 532 -5.68 -20.56 10.88
N LEU A 533 -5.37 -21.33 9.85
CA LEU A 533 -4.15 -21.21 9.03
C LEU A 533 -4.28 -20.12 7.95
N TRP A 534 -5.34 -19.30 8.02
CA TRP A 534 -5.54 -18.13 7.18
C TRP A 534 -5.52 -16.86 8.06
N PRO A 535 -4.33 -16.43 8.54
CA PRO A 535 -4.23 -15.22 9.34
C PRO A 535 -4.63 -13.97 8.53
N VAL A 536 -4.89 -12.87 9.25
CA VAL A 536 -5.16 -11.57 8.61
C VAL A 536 -3.89 -11.15 7.87
N PHE A 537 -4.04 -10.91 6.57
CA PHE A 537 -2.98 -10.46 5.68
C PHE A 537 -3.01 -8.95 5.50
N TYR A 538 -4.21 -8.41 5.30
CA TYR A 538 -4.42 -7.00 5.01
C TYR A 538 -5.73 -6.53 5.62
N ARG A 539 -5.75 -5.27 6.04
CA ARG A 539 -6.96 -4.54 6.42
C ARG A 539 -6.81 -3.13 5.88
N SER A 540 -7.82 -2.64 5.16
CA SER A 540 -7.81 -1.25 4.71
C SER A 540 -7.94 -0.31 5.91
N GLU A 541 -7.37 0.90 5.81
CA GLU A 541 -7.36 1.87 6.91
C GLU A 541 -8.78 2.31 7.31
N ASP A 542 -9.66 2.45 6.32
CA ASP A 542 -11.08 2.75 6.51
C ASP A 542 -11.89 1.53 6.97
N GLY A 543 -11.30 0.34 7.04
CA GLY A 543 -11.96 -0.92 7.37
C GLY A 543 -13.03 -1.36 6.35
N SER A 544 -13.02 -0.82 5.13
CA SER A 544 -13.88 -1.28 4.03
C SER A 544 -13.47 -2.63 3.46
N ALA A 545 -12.25 -3.10 3.71
CA ALA A 545 -11.77 -4.40 3.28
C ALA A 545 -10.93 -5.10 4.36
N ILE A 546 -11.10 -6.41 4.48
CA ILE A 546 -10.18 -7.28 5.21
C ILE A 546 -9.85 -8.50 4.35
N THR A 547 -8.58 -8.85 4.30
CA THR A 547 -8.08 -10.03 3.58
C THR A 547 -7.38 -10.97 4.54
N PHE A 548 -7.73 -12.24 4.44
CA PHE A 548 -7.04 -13.36 5.08
C PHE A 548 -6.30 -14.14 3.99
N ALA A 549 -5.12 -14.67 4.28
CA ALA A 549 -4.35 -15.46 3.31
C ALA A 549 -3.94 -16.80 3.89
N GLU A 550 -4.04 -17.87 3.11
CA GLU A 550 -3.47 -19.17 3.46
C GLU A 550 -1.95 -19.04 3.68
N LEU A 551 -1.40 -19.73 4.68
CA LEU A 551 0.05 -19.87 4.79
C LEU A 551 0.64 -20.40 3.47
N GLY A 552 1.68 -19.75 2.95
CA GLY A 552 2.21 -20.03 1.61
C GLY A 552 1.50 -19.30 0.47
N LYS A 553 0.55 -18.39 0.77
CA LYS A 553 -0.03 -17.43 -0.19
C LYS A 553 -0.66 -18.10 -1.42
N ASN A 554 -1.24 -19.29 -1.26
CA ASN A 554 -1.95 -20.00 -2.34
C ASN A 554 -3.45 -19.69 -2.39
N GLY A 555 -3.96 -18.95 -1.41
CA GLY A 555 -5.34 -18.54 -1.32
C GLY A 555 -5.55 -17.28 -0.52
N TYR A 556 -6.56 -16.51 -0.90
CA TYR A 556 -7.00 -15.31 -0.22
C TYR A 556 -8.52 -15.32 -0.04
N LEU A 557 -8.97 -14.85 1.12
CA LEU A 557 -10.36 -14.53 1.41
C LEU A 557 -10.42 -13.03 1.70
N THR A 558 -11.05 -12.27 0.81
CA THR A 558 -11.28 -10.84 0.99
C THR A 558 -12.76 -10.58 1.23
N ILE A 559 -13.06 -9.77 2.25
CA ILE A 559 -14.41 -9.31 2.57
C ILE A 559 -14.43 -7.80 2.37
N TYR A 560 -15.27 -7.34 1.45
CA TYR A 560 -15.52 -5.93 1.22
C TYR A 560 -16.83 -5.51 1.88
N VAL A 561 -16.81 -4.37 2.57
CA VAL A 561 -17.97 -3.72 3.16
C VAL A 561 -17.98 -2.25 2.78
N GLN A 562 -18.95 -1.84 1.97
CA GLN A 562 -19.04 -0.46 1.47
C GLN A 562 -20.45 0.11 1.68
N ARG A 563 -20.54 1.31 2.27
CA ARG A 563 -21.80 2.04 2.46
C ARG A 563 -22.14 2.89 1.22
N GLY A 564 -23.35 3.44 1.13
CA GLY A 564 -23.77 4.32 0.03
C GLY A 564 -24.30 3.58 -1.21
N MET A 565 -24.85 2.38 -1.01
CA MET A 565 -25.27 1.46 -2.07
C MET A 565 -26.79 1.39 -2.25
N GLU A 566 -27.53 2.40 -1.76
CA GLU A 566 -29.00 2.44 -1.72
C GLU A 566 -29.63 2.33 -3.12
N ARG A 567 -28.92 2.80 -4.16
CA ARG A 567 -29.39 2.81 -5.55
C ARG A 567 -28.79 1.71 -6.41
N ARG A 568 -28.07 0.76 -5.82
CA ARG A 568 -27.38 -0.33 -6.54
C ARG A 568 -28.03 -1.68 -6.23
N THR A 569 -27.91 -2.59 -7.18
CA THR A 569 -28.25 -4.02 -6.98
C THR A 569 -26.98 -4.86 -6.99
N PRO A 570 -26.97 -6.03 -6.32
CA PRO A 570 -25.82 -6.95 -6.35
C PRO A 570 -25.36 -7.27 -7.78
N ASP A 571 -26.31 -7.54 -8.69
CA ASP A 571 -26.06 -7.75 -10.11
C ASP A 571 -25.36 -6.55 -10.77
N SER A 572 -25.80 -5.32 -10.47
CA SER A 572 -25.22 -4.12 -11.09
C SER A 572 -23.76 -3.92 -10.67
N VAL A 573 -23.45 -4.17 -9.40
CA VAL A 573 -22.08 -4.07 -8.86
C VAL A 573 -21.21 -5.15 -9.49
N LEU A 574 -21.67 -6.41 -9.45
CA LEU A 574 -20.89 -7.52 -9.96
C LEU A 574 -20.65 -7.42 -11.48
N ARG A 575 -21.62 -6.92 -12.24
CA ARG A 575 -21.47 -6.64 -13.67
C ARG A 575 -20.41 -5.58 -13.95
N SER A 576 -20.36 -4.54 -13.10
CA SER A 576 -19.34 -3.48 -13.19
C SER A 576 -17.94 -4.05 -12.95
N TRP A 577 -17.75 -4.80 -11.87
CA TRP A 577 -16.47 -5.44 -11.53
C TRP A 577 -16.03 -6.44 -12.59
N ARG A 578 -16.93 -7.29 -13.07
CA ARG A 578 -16.66 -8.18 -14.20
C ARG A 578 -16.12 -7.42 -15.41
N GLY A 579 -16.73 -6.28 -15.75
CA GLY A 579 -16.27 -5.44 -16.84
C GLY A 579 -14.82 -4.96 -16.65
N GLN A 580 -14.44 -4.61 -15.42
CA GLN A 580 -13.06 -4.24 -15.08
C GLN A 580 -12.11 -5.43 -15.18
N TRP A 581 -12.45 -6.57 -14.57
CA TRP A 581 -11.62 -7.78 -14.55
C TRP A 581 -11.33 -8.34 -15.94
N VAL A 582 -12.33 -8.41 -16.82
CA VAL A 582 -12.16 -8.84 -18.22
C VAL A 582 -11.09 -8.02 -18.95
N ARG A 583 -10.93 -6.74 -18.60
CA ARG A 583 -9.95 -5.84 -19.22
C ARG A 583 -8.58 -5.88 -18.54
N GLN A 584 -8.54 -6.07 -17.22
CA GLN A 584 -7.33 -5.94 -16.42
C GLN A 584 -6.60 -7.28 -16.23
N GLU A 585 -7.31 -8.40 -16.17
CA GLU A 585 -6.75 -9.68 -15.77
C GLU A 585 -6.39 -10.53 -16.99
N ARG A 586 -5.08 -10.76 -17.14
CA ARG A 586 -4.53 -11.52 -18.26
C ARG A 586 -5.09 -12.94 -18.26
N GLY A 587 -5.56 -13.41 -19.41
CA GLY A 587 -6.08 -14.77 -19.54
C GLY A 587 -7.41 -14.99 -18.82
N PHE A 588 -8.19 -13.93 -18.58
CA PHE A 588 -9.54 -14.02 -18.02
C PHE A 588 -10.37 -15.08 -18.75
N ARG A 589 -10.86 -16.07 -18.00
CA ARG A 589 -11.72 -17.15 -18.48
C ARG A 589 -12.84 -17.38 -17.49
N GLU A 590 -14.06 -17.06 -17.91
CA GLU A 590 -15.24 -17.30 -17.09
C GLU A 590 -15.49 -18.81 -16.90
N ILE A 591 -15.74 -19.22 -15.66
CA ILE A 591 -16.05 -20.61 -15.29
C ILE A 591 -17.53 -20.76 -14.97
N VAL A 592 -18.04 -19.85 -14.14
CA VAL A 592 -19.46 -19.71 -13.82
C VAL A 592 -19.85 -18.27 -14.12
N SER A 593 -20.73 -18.10 -15.10
CA SER A 593 -21.31 -16.79 -15.43
C SER A 593 -22.05 -16.18 -14.26
N MET A 594 -22.36 -14.89 -14.35
CA MET A 594 -23.14 -14.23 -13.31
C MET A 594 -24.50 -14.91 -13.13
N GLU A 595 -24.76 -15.38 -11.91
CA GLU A 595 -26.01 -16.04 -11.55
C GLU A 595 -26.56 -15.52 -10.21
N PRO A 596 -27.88 -15.56 -9.99
CA PRO A 596 -28.47 -15.28 -8.69
C PRO A 596 -27.98 -16.27 -7.64
N ALA A 597 -27.75 -15.77 -6.43
CA ALA A 597 -27.30 -16.55 -5.28
C ALA A 597 -27.97 -16.07 -3.99
N THR A 598 -27.59 -16.69 -2.87
CA THR A 598 -27.95 -16.22 -1.53
C THR A 598 -26.70 -16.06 -0.67
N LEU A 599 -26.63 -14.98 0.11
CA LEU A 599 -25.60 -14.75 1.10
C LEU A 599 -26.23 -14.26 2.41
N ALA A 600 -25.96 -14.94 3.52
CA ALA A 600 -26.61 -14.70 4.81
C ALA A 600 -28.15 -14.65 4.74
N GLY A 601 -28.77 -15.42 3.83
CA GLY A 601 -30.22 -15.46 3.62
C GLY A 601 -30.78 -14.29 2.79
N TYR A 602 -29.94 -13.41 2.25
CA TYR A 602 -30.34 -12.30 1.39
C TYR A 602 -30.03 -12.59 -0.08
N ASN A 603 -30.79 -11.94 -0.97
CA ASN A 603 -30.54 -11.98 -2.41
C ASN A 603 -29.11 -11.52 -2.70
N ALA A 604 -28.40 -12.32 -3.48
CA ALA A 604 -27.03 -12.09 -3.84
C ALA A 604 -26.80 -12.40 -5.32
N SER A 605 -25.62 -12.06 -5.81
CA SER A 605 -25.15 -12.40 -7.15
C SER A 605 -23.77 -13.01 -7.02
N THR A 606 -23.50 -14.08 -7.77
CA THR A 606 -22.21 -14.77 -7.73
C THR A 606 -21.66 -14.95 -9.15
N MET A 607 -20.35 -15.05 -9.26
CA MET A 607 -19.67 -15.53 -10.46
C MET A 607 -18.35 -16.21 -10.09
N SER A 608 -17.80 -16.99 -11.01
CA SER A 608 -16.45 -17.55 -10.86
C SER A 608 -15.70 -17.50 -12.18
N TYR A 609 -14.40 -17.21 -12.13
CA TYR A 609 -13.56 -17.15 -13.31
C TYR A 609 -12.12 -17.48 -12.95
N GLU A 610 -11.29 -17.69 -13.97
CA GLU A 610 -9.86 -17.91 -13.85
C GLU A 610 -9.07 -16.82 -14.56
N TRP A 611 -7.86 -16.55 -14.10
CA TRP A 611 -6.91 -15.66 -14.77
C TRP A 611 -5.47 -16.14 -14.55
N LEU A 612 -4.55 -15.69 -15.40
CA LEU A 612 -3.12 -15.85 -15.20
C LEU A 612 -2.65 -14.76 -14.25
N ASN A 613 -2.30 -15.15 -13.02
CA ASN A 613 -1.83 -14.20 -12.02
C ASN A 613 -0.37 -13.80 -12.25
N THR A 614 0.08 -12.76 -11.56
CA THR A 614 1.44 -12.22 -11.67
C THR A 614 2.53 -13.19 -11.22
N ASP A 615 2.18 -14.21 -10.43
CA ASP A 615 3.08 -15.29 -10.04
C ASP A 615 3.28 -16.37 -11.13
N GLY A 616 2.64 -16.20 -12.29
CA GLY A 616 2.71 -17.11 -13.43
C GLY A 616 1.79 -18.33 -13.31
N ARG A 617 1.04 -18.47 -12.21
CA ARG A 617 0.08 -19.56 -12.01
C ARG A 617 -1.31 -19.13 -12.45
N ILE A 618 -2.14 -20.10 -12.80
CA ILE A 618 -3.57 -19.84 -13.03
C ILE A 618 -4.26 -19.78 -11.68
N TRP A 619 -4.96 -18.68 -11.43
CA TRP A 619 -5.77 -18.46 -10.25
C TRP A 619 -7.24 -18.52 -10.61
N ARG A 620 -8.07 -18.87 -9.63
CA ARG A 620 -9.53 -18.90 -9.71
C ARG A 620 -10.11 -17.97 -8.66
N ARG A 621 -11.05 -17.13 -9.07
CA ARG A 621 -11.78 -16.21 -8.20
C ARG A 621 -13.22 -16.68 -8.14
N ARG A 622 -13.75 -16.79 -6.94
CA ARG A 622 -15.19 -16.86 -6.67
C ARG A 622 -15.58 -15.62 -5.90
N VAL A 623 -16.56 -14.90 -6.41
CA VAL A 623 -17.10 -13.71 -5.76
C VAL A 623 -18.59 -13.88 -5.57
N ILE A 624 -19.07 -13.50 -4.39
CA ILE A 624 -20.49 -13.38 -4.08
C ILE A 624 -20.75 -12.03 -3.43
N VAL A 625 -21.80 -11.35 -3.90
CA VAL A 625 -22.12 -9.98 -3.53
C VAL A 625 -23.56 -9.90 -3.05
N THR A 626 -23.82 -9.21 -1.95
CA THR A 626 -25.17 -8.83 -1.51
C THR A 626 -25.20 -7.37 -1.07
N ILE A 627 -26.38 -6.75 -1.10
CA ILE A 627 -26.58 -5.38 -0.62
C ILE A 627 -27.72 -5.41 0.40
N ARG A 628 -27.46 -4.90 1.60
CA ARG A 628 -28.45 -4.79 2.66
C ARG A 628 -28.44 -3.38 3.23
N GLN A 629 -29.60 -2.71 3.23
CA GLN A 629 -29.78 -1.37 3.81
C GLN A 629 -28.74 -0.35 3.31
N GLY A 630 -28.46 -0.34 2.00
CA GLY A 630 -27.46 0.56 1.43
C GLY A 630 -26.01 0.19 1.71
N VAL A 631 -25.75 -1.00 2.26
CA VAL A 631 -24.40 -1.52 2.50
C VAL A 631 -24.14 -2.73 1.62
N LEU A 632 -23.10 -2.65 0.79
CA LEU A 632 -22.53 -3.74 0.02
C LEU A 632 -21.71 -4.65 0.95
N TYR A 633 -21.96 -5.95 0.84
CA TYR A 633 -21.10 -7.00 1.40
C TYR A 633 -20.67 -7.90 0.25
N ALA A 634 -19.37 -8.00 0.01
CA ALA A 634 -18.83 -8.92 -0.99
C ALA A 634 -17.80 -9.85 -0.35
N ILE A 635 -17.91 -11.14 -0.66
CA ILE A 635 -16.91 -12.14 -0.29
C ILE A 635 -16.22 -12.59 -1.57
N VAL A 636 -14.91 -12.43 -1.60
CA VAL A 636 -14.04 -12.80 -2.71
C VAL A 636 -13.07 -13.86 -2.21
N ILE A 637 -13.09 -15.02 -2.86
CA ILE A 637 -12.18 -16.13 -2.59
C ILE A 637 -11.31 -16.32 -3.83
N ASP A 638 -10.02 -16.05 -3.68
CA ASP A 638 -9.00 -16.24 -4.71
C ASP A 638 -8.16 -17.45 -4.34
N TYR A 639 -7.89 -18.33 -5.29
CA TYR A 639 -7.13 -19.54 -5.02
C TYR A 639 -6.38 -20.04 -6.26
N VAL A 640 -5.21 -20.66 -6.09
CA VAL A 640 -4.47 -21.32 -7.19
C VAL A 640 -5.35 -22.41 -7.81
N ALA A 641 -5.62 -22.33 -9.11
CA ALA A 641 -6.69 -23.09 -9.76
C ALA A 641 -6.51 -24.62 -9.67
N SER A 642 -5.26 -25.11 -9.71
CA SER A 642 -4.93 -26.54 -9.58
C SER A 642 -5.35 -27.14 -8.22
N GLU A 643 -5.44 -26.31 -7.21
CA GLU A 643 -5.70 -26.70 -5.82
C GLU A 643 -7.13 -26.33 -5.37
N ALA A 644 -7.87 -25.54 -6.16
CA ALA A 644 -9.18 -25.01 -5.81
C ALA A 644 -10.25 -26.11 -5.65
N ALA A 645 -10.16 -27.20 -6.42
CA ALA A 645 -11.14 -28.28 -6.38
C ALA A 645 -11.22 -28.96 -5.01
N GLU A 646 -10.07 -29.29 -4.42
CA GLU A 646 -9.97 -29.96 -3.11
C GLU A 646 -10.47 -29.08 -1.94
N ARG A 647 -10.39 -27.76 -2.12
CA ARG A 647 -10.78 -26.74 -1.14
C ARG A 647 -12.21 -26.26 -1.25
N THR A 648 -12.97 -26.74 -2.25
CA THR A 648 -14.41 -26.46 -2.40
C THR A 648 -15.21 -26.62 -1.11
N PRO A 649 -15.00 -27.67 -0.28
CA PRO A 649 -15.73 -27.81 0.99
C PRO A 649 -15.40 -26.71 2.01
N VAL A 650 -14.14 -26.25 2.03
CA VAL A 650 -13.71 -25.14 2.91
C VAL A 650 -14.38 -23.84 2.46
N PHE A 651 -14.40 -23.57 1.15
CA PHE A 651 -15.06 -22.38 0.60
C PHE A 651 -16.57 -22.39 0.88
N ALA A 652 -17.24 -23.53 0.70
CA ALA A 652 -18.65 -23.67 1.02
C ALA A 652 -18.94 -23.42 2.51
N HIS A 653 -18.07 -23.91 3.39
CA HIS A 653 -18.18 -23.65 4.83
C HIS A 653 -18.01 -22.16 5.18
N ILE A 654 -17.00 -21.48 4.64
CA ILE A 654 -16.80 -20.03 4.80
C ILE A 654 -18.07 -19.27 4.38
N LEU A 655 -18.57 -19.52 3.17
CA LEU A 655 -19.74 -18.83 2.63
C LEU A 655 -21.01 -19.11 3.46
N SER A 656 -21.22 -20.36 3.88
CA SER A 656 -22.37 -20.76 4.71
C SER A 656 -22.28 -20.31 6.16
N SER A 657 -21.10 -19.94 6.67
CA SER A 657 -20.90 -19.38 8.00
C SER A 657 -21.11 -17.86 8.06
N PHE A 658 -21.10 -17.17 6.91
CA PHE A 658 -21.23 -15.72 6.87
C PHE A 658 -22.61 -15.28 7.37
N ARG A 659 -22.64 -14.34 8.32
CA ARG A 659 -23.85 -13.75 8.91
C ARG A 659 -23.74 -12.25 8.93
N LEU A 660 -24.86 -11.58 8.66
CA LEU A 660 -25.03 -10.17 8.98
C LEU A 660 -25.56 -10.05 10.41
N LEU A 661 -24.88 -9.25 11.23
CA LEU A 661 -25.28 -8.98 12.60
C LEU A 661 -26.43 -7.98 12.58
N ARG A 662 -27.41 -8.16 13.47
CA ARG A 662 -28.43 -7.14 13.69
C ARG A 662 -27.78 -5.97 14.40
N SER A 663 -28.10 -4.73 14.01
CA SER A 663 -27.73 -3.59 14.85
C SER A 663 -28.44 -3.78 16.19
N VAL A 664 -27.66 -3.89 17.26
CA VAL A 664 -28.20 -3.71 18.59
C VAL A 664 -28.42 -2.21 18.69
N THR A 665 -29.63 -1.76 18.37
CA THR A 665 -30.05 -0.43 18.79
C THR A 665 -29.88 -0.42 20.31
N PRO A 666 -29.20 0.56 20.92
CA PRO A 666 -29.37 0.74 22.35
C PRO A 666 -30.87 0.90 22.56
N VAL A 667 -31.47 -0.03 23.30
CA VAL A 667 -32.76 0.24 23.92
C VAL A 667 -32.47 1.44 24.79
N VAL A 668 -32.82 2.64 24.30
CA VAL A 668 -32.98 3.79 25.18
C VAL A 668 -33.97 3.28 26.22
N PRO A 669 -33.58 3.15 27.50
CA PRO A 669 -34.54 2.77 28.51
C PRO A 669 -35.64 3.80 28.39
N THR A 670 -36.84 3.33 28.04
CA THR A 670 -38.04 4.13 28.07
C THR A 670 -38.03 4.77 29.44
N GLN A 671 -37.85 6.09 29.48
CA GLN A 671 -37.98 6.83 30.73
C GLN A 671 -39.29 6.37 31.36
N PRO A 672 -39.27 5.94 32.63
CA PRO A 672 -40.51 5.56 33.29
C PRO A 672 -41.46 6.74 33.17
N THR A 673 -42.63 6.47 32.61
CA THR A 673 -43.77 7.38 32.57
C THR A 673 -43.86 8.06 33.94
N GLN A 674 -43.73 9.39 33.94
CA GLN A 674 -43.89 10.20 35.14
C GLN A 674 -45.23 9.82 35.76
N THR A 675 -45.15 9.07 36.85
CA THR A 675 -46.25 8.95 37.79
C THR A 675 -46.30 10.32 38.45
N GLU A 676 -47.40 11.03 38.26
CA GLU A 676 -47.76 12.19 39.06
C GLU A 676 -47.57 11.82 40.54
N GLN A 677 -46.64 12.50 41.20
CA GLN A 677 -46.55 12.55 42.65
C GLN A 677 -46.33 14.00 43.09
N PRO A 678 -46.85 14.35 44.26
CA PRO A 678 -47.71 15.52 44.41
C PRO A 678 -46.90 16.75 44.82
N ALA A 679 -47.38 17.92 44.39
CA ALA A 679 -46.88 19.19 44.88
C ALA A 679 -47.21 19.37 46.36
N SER A 680 -46.26 19.89 47.14
CA SER A 680 -46.45 20.51 48.46
C SER A 680 -45.21 21.33 48.82
N PRO A 681 -45.30 22.36 49.69
CA PRO A 681 -46.33 23.39 49.79
C PRO A 681 -45.74 24.80 50.01
N SER A 682 -46.45 25.86 49.62
CA SER A 682 -46.41 27.26 50.11
C SER A 682 -47.51 27.97 49.29
N ASP A 683 -48.61 28.49 49.82
CA ASP A 683 -48.82 29.33 50.99
C ASP A 683 -50.22 29.11 51.61
N VAL A 684 -50.35 29.46 52.89
CA VAL A 684 -51.59 29.60 53.71
C VAL A 684 -51.79 31.12 53.93
N PRO A 685 -52.98 31.72 54.18
CA PRO A 685 -54.28 31.21 54.71
C PRO A 685 -55.50 31.61 53.82
N GLU A 686 -56.75 31.19 54.01
CA GLU A 686 -57.72 31.44 55.11
C GLU A 686 -59.00 30.57 54.98
N GLU A 687 -59.67 30.32 56.12
CA GLU A 687 -61.11 30.00 56.38
C GLU A 687 -61.70 28.63 55.93
N GLU A 688 -62.03 27.73 56.89
CA GLU A 688 -63.39 27.45 57.47
C GLU A 688 -64.41 26.97 56.42
N THR A 689 -65.04 25.78 56.44
CA THR A 689 -65.75 25.04 57.50
C THR A 689 -66.26 23.68 56.94
N ASP A 690 -66.44 22.71 57.86
CA ASP A 690 -67.52 21.70 57.99
C ASP A 690 -67.79 20.55 56.99
N GLU A 691 -67.83 19.34 57.59
CA GLU A 691 -68.86 18.27 57.50
C GLU A 691 -69.02 17.50 56.16
N ASP A 692 -69.33 16.19 56.09
CA ASP A 692 -69.45 15.07 57.03
C ASP A 692 -69.71 13.80 56.17
N ILE A 693 -69.48 12.61 56.75
CA ILE A 693 -70.17 11.32 56.51
C ILE A 693 -70.12 10.61 55.12
N THR A 694 -70.21 9.29 54.96
CA THR A 694 -69.78 8.04 55.64
C THR A 694 -70.05 6.89 54.65
N GLU A 695 -69.31 5.77 54.79
CA GLU A 695 -69.77 4.36 54.60
C GLU A 695 -70.30 3.90 53.20
N MET A 696 -70.24 2.64 52.75
CA MET A 696 -69.86 1.34 53.29
C MET A 696 -69.91 0.29 52.14
N ARG A 697 -69.04 -0.75 52.19
CA ARG A 697 -69.35 -2.20 52.00
C ARG A 697 -69.87 -2.69 50.60
N THR A 698 -69.73 -3.92 50.09
CA THR A 698 -69.22 -5.25 50.51
C THR A 698 -69.16 -6.17 49.25
N GLU A 699 -68.33 -7.22 49.31
CA GLU A 699 -68.52 -8.61 48.80
C GLU A 699 -68.64 -8.95 47.27
N GLN A 700 -67.56 -9.57 46.73
CA GLN A 700 -67.39 -10.95 46.21
C GLN A 700 -68.62 -11.80 45.71
N PRO A 701 -68.43 -12.97 45.04
CA PRO A 701 -67.32 -13.51 44.21
C PRO A 701 -67.76 -14.33 42.94
N GLU A 702 -66.74 -14.78 42.19
CA GLU A 702 -66.57 -16.06 41.43
C GLU A 702 -67.64 -16.61 40.45
N GLN A 703 -67.23 -16.89 39.21
CA GLN A 703 -67.26 -18.26 38.63
C GLN A 703 -66.48 -18.40 37.31
N GLU A 704 -65.83 -19.56 37.18
CA GLU A 704 -65.16 -20.16 36.01
C GLU A 704 -66.10 -20.37 34.81
N VAL A 705 -65.53 -20.55 33.60
CA VAL A 705 -65.62 -21.76 32.74
C VAL A 705 -64.91 -21.50 31.39
N GLU A 706 -64.05 -22.46 31.00
CA GLU A 706 -63.73 -23.02 29.65
C GLU A 706 -64.49 -22.46 28.42
N GLU A 707 -64.05 -22.51 27.16
CA GLU A 707 -62.91 -23.03 26.37
C GLU A 707 -63.35 -22.80 24.88
N VAL A 708 -62.43 -22.91 23.92
CA VAL A 708 -62.69 -23.12 22.45
C VAL A 708 -63.17 -21.84 21.70
N GLU A 709 -62.72 -21.45 20.50
CA GLU A 709 -62.19 -22.14 19.33
C GLU A 709 -61.38 -21.17 18.44
N GLU A 710 -60.43 -21.75 17.70
CA GLU A 710 -59.67 -21.31 16.48
C GLU A 710 -58.84 -20.02 16.47
#